data_AF-A0A950XHH3-F1
#
_entry.id   AF-A0A950XHH3-F1
#
_cell.length_a   1.000
_cell.length_b   1.000
_cell.length_c   1.000
_cell.angle_alpha   90.00
_cell.angle_beta   90.00
_cell.angle_gamma   90.00
#
_symmetry.space_group_name_H-M   'P 1'
#
loop_
_entity.id
_entity.type
_entity.pdbx_description
1 polymer ?
#
loop_
_entity_poly.entity_id
_entity_poly.type
_entity_poly.pdbx_seq_one_letter_code
_entity_poly.pdbx_strand_id
1 'polypeptide(L)'
;MLLFAIVTLRATAQGESGEIDIVVVDATTKQPLELARVLLDGPVITSELTGKNGKVTFTDVPDGIYHARIVKRGYASLSSAPFEVLDGRVVTVNFALALETNGLKVIGQVTARASATISSTSIDQNSPQRRLSNDLADAINKLSGVTVSTSSDDSDATQTISLEGHDASQTQLTLDGIPLNAPGSTGNLGGFATDLFQGASVHMGPSLGGLGGSVNFSTLQPTLSWITQVQASVGTIGRYNYSIAETGSAGKLGLAVQTVSRLNPSWVDGESYLDASGLDYVHDGDSTISGNLLSARYEFGDNNTLSGMFMNSTRNTNIVCLRYNGEPATTLPCGYGPNNTDDTNVQMYSLSDTALLGATQLQTSVFSLDSTGLMNQLARYVNGLPSPTGFSSDTRSTGYVVNATLPAQQRHTIAIQAYGTSSQFTTTPLIPQAAQYYSGSETTQYNVLQASDTIHSSDKLTLLGSAGLSTATGNSGISELATAGATWRPTARDTYAASFTLGGAAATQGRLQILTDPASLRFDCVGKVAFGSAPGQSPTNSSSNSLRVSYTHQLHGGNVSLTLYRQVQNGVLLPVDVNGYILNQLGQLPYGYLQQVQAIYNSPAGCNAPPNTPFAAQQLYFTTPVSGVRRLYQGAALTGYVTFGNLVVQGFYNLTGAQANSGTYLFDNPWSITIPGQQLPNVPLQRAGVVLDYKAPHSMLEWLADAQHVGGNNPNNLPPYTTFDAGVTAQLTRGTLTLAATNVTNAYSGIFASPANAVPYTTAGGFAIANIARPLTPRTYSLTYSARFGEGVSSQTGTAFQPRGTGGRGLFGGDQAPPGAPPGSGGAGGRGFQSLFSPLPQTPPADPFAVGANAATCTAENAAKAQQLASEVKAYVAQIESAHTPAGYPATMPAPALSDATITYHGMGTTYALAITPKGTGMLRALAGCLSLHIARADDVTQRKLYAPSSSLFFVPQLNFMPAVGLYFVARQQQAGQEAFRFYALPAAPPKDPFAIRTSTACTGQAENLATQALDELKNHFATGAPAPSFTIVSNTAKAGAWYELDPGDVTLVPALIQCGRVAAATADQLTQRGFDGKTIPALNYAPALGLYIVRPQPRPSPSP
;
A
#
# COMPACT_ATOMS: atom_id res chain seq x y z
N MET A 1 -38.30 -30.09 5.37
CA MET A 1 -39.02 -30.96 4.42
C MET A 1 -39.45 -30.10 3.24
N LEU A 2 -38.69 -30.06 2.15
CA LEU A 2 -39.05 -29.31 0.95
C LEU A 2 -38.59 -30.11 -0.29
N LEU A 3 -39.57 -30.56 -1.08
CA LEU A 3 -39.40 -31.17 -2.40
C LEU A 3 -39.14 -30.05 -3.42
N PHE A 4 -38.12 -30.17 -4.27
CA PHE A 4 -37.99 -29.36 -5.48
C PHE A 4 -37.85 -30.26 -6.71
N ALA A 5 -38.73 -30.01 -7.68
CA ALA A 5 -38.80 -30.71 -8.96
C ALA A 5 -37.68 -30.24 -9.90
N ILE A 6 -37.09 -31.22 -10.60
CA ILE A 6 -35.94 -31.07 -11.49
C ILE A 6 -36.43 -30.62 -12.88
N VAL A 7 -35.97 -29.45 -13.33
CA VAL A 7 -35.91 -29.11 -14.76
C VAL A 7 -34.46 -28.86 -15.11
N THR A 8 -33.89 -29.73 -15.94
CA THR A 8 -32.51 -29.66 -16.42
C THR A 8 -32.40 -28.63 -17.54
N LEU A 9 -31.72 -27.51 -17.28
CA LEU A 9 -31.18 -26.62 -18.30
C LEU A 9 -29.67 -26.50 -18.08
N ARG A 10 -28.91 -26.64 -19.16
CA ARG A 10 -27.45 -26.51 -19.16
C ARG A 10 -27.11 -25.04 -18.92
N ALA A 11 -26.39 -24.75 -17.84
CA ALA A 11 -25.86 -23.43 -17.53
C ALA A 11 -24.34 -23.41 -17.69
N THR A 12 -23.83 -22.37 -18.34
CA THR A 12 -22.41 -22.02 -18.43
C THR A 12 -22.14 -20.90 -17.42
N ALA A 13 -21.20 -21.11 -16.49
CA ALA A 13 -20.86 -20.18 -15.43
C ALA A 13 -19.83 -19.12 -15.90
N GLN A 14 -19.93 -17.90 -15.36
CA GLN A 14 -18.97 -16.79 -15.52
C GLN A 14 -18.53 -16.28 -14.14
N GLY A 15 -17.23 -15.98 -14.01
CA GLY A 15 -16.55 -15.36 -12.87
C GLY A 15 -15.04 -15.48 -13.10
N GLU A 16 -14.41 -14.43 -13.61
CA GLU A 16 -13.14 -14.42 -14.37
C GLU A 16 -11.89 -14.60 -13.49
N SER A 17 -11.26 -15.77 -13.64
CA SER A 17 -9.86 -16.12 -13.33
C SER A 17 -9.32 -16.89 -14.55
N GLY A 18 -8.01 -16.86 -14.84
CA GLY A 18 -7.43 -17.65 -15.94
C GLY A 18 -7.49 -19.17 -15.70
N GLU A 19 -7.67 -19.96 -16.77
CA GLU A 19 -7.59 -21.43 -16.75
C GLU A 19 -6.58 -21.90 -17.81
N ILE A 20 -5.77 -22.93 -17.52
CA ILE A 20 -4.87 -23.52 -18.50
C ILE A 20 -5.20 -24.99 -18.66
N ASP A 21 -5.59 -25.36 -19.87
CA ASP A 21 -5.90 -26.73 -20.26
C ASP A 21 -4.75 -27.31 -21.08
N ILE A 22 -4.09 -28.35 -20.59
CA ILE A 22 -3.00 -29.00 -21.32
C ILE A 22 -3.42 -30.40 -21.71
N VAL A 23 -3.40 -30.67 -23.02
CA VAL A 23 -3.72 -31.98 -23.60
C VAL A 23 -2.47 -32.58 -24.20
N VAL A 24 -2.13 -33.80 -23.82
CA VAL A 24 -0.92 -34.51 -24.23
C VAL A 24 -1.32 -35.81 -24.92
N VAL A 25 -0.89 -35.97 -26.17
CA VAL A 25 -1.14 -37.17 -26.99
C VAL A 25 0.17 -37.71 -27.56
N ASP A 26 0.15 -38.97 -27.96
CA ASP A 26 1.24 -39.60 -28.71
C ASP A 26 1.27 -39.05 -30.14
N ALA A 27 2.45 -38.63 -30.60
CA ALA A 27 2.59 -37.99 -31.91
C ALA A 27 2.21 -38.91 -33.08
N THR A 28 2.37 -40.23 -32.93
CA THR A 28 2.12 -41.23 -33.97
C THR A 28 0.71 -41.79 -33.86
N THR A 29 0.34 -42.30 -32.68
CA THR A 29 -0.93 -43.02 -32.49
C THR A 29 -2.11 -42.09 -32.22
N LYS A 30 -1.84 -40.82 -31.89
CA LYS A 30 -2.84 -39.81 -31.44
C LYS A 30 -3.62 -40.23 -30.20
N GLN A 31 -3.19 -41.30 -29.52
CA GLN A 31 -3.80 -41.73 -28.27
C GLN A 31 -3.40 -40.78 -27.14
N PRO A 32 -4.27 -40.52 -26.16
CA PRO A 32 -3.92 -39.72 -24.99
C PRO A 32 -2.80 -40.36 -24.17
N LEU A 33 -1.86 -39.55 -23.71
CA LEU A 33 -0.75 -40.02 -22.88
C LEU A 33 -1.06 -39.76 -21.41
N GLU A 34 -1.41 -40.82 -20.68
CA GLU A 34 -1.56 -40.81 -19.22
C GLU A 34 -0.20 -40.70 -18.53
N LEU A 35 -0.11 -40.06 -17.35
CA LEU A 35 1.13 -39.91 -16.57
C LEU A 35 2.27 -39.20 -17.35
N ALA A 36 1.92 -38.28 -18.25
CA ALA A 36 2.86 -37.29 -18.75
C ALA A 36 2.91 -36.15 -17.73
N ARG A 37 4.11 -35.74 -17.33
CA ARG A 37 4.30 -34.64 -16.39
C ARG A 37 4.23 -33.32 -17.13
N VAL A 38 3.42 -32.41 -16.62
CA VAL A 38 3.27 -31.05 -17.10
C VAL A 38 3.86 -30.11 -16.06
N LEU A 39 4.93 -29.44 -16.44
CA LEU A 39 5.57 -28.38 -15.67
C LEU A 39 5.08 -27.05 -16.23
N LEU A 40 4.47 -26.23 -15.38
CA LEU A 40 3.98 -24.90 -15.74
C LEU A 40 4.86 -23.85 -15.06
N ASP A 41 5.41 -22.95 -15.86
CA ASP A 41 6.27 -21.84 -15.44
C ASP A 41 5.62 -20.51 -15.81
N GLY A 42 5.52 -19.56 -14.87
CA GLY A 42 4.84 -18.28 -15.02
C GLY A 42 4.71 -17.54 -13.68
N PRO A 43 3.78 -16.57 -13.55
CA PRO A 43 3.44 -15.94 -12.27
C PRO A 43 3.24 -16.93 -11.11
N VAL A 44 2.66 -18.09 -11.42
CA VAL A 44 2.61 -19.24 -10.53
C VAL A 44 3.38 -20.39 -11.18
N ILE A 45 4.19 -21.05 -10.38
CA ILE A 45 4.93 -22.25 -10.77
C ILE A 45 4.23 -23.47 -10.17
N THR A 46 3.90 -24.44 -11.01
CA THR A 46 3.21 -25.66 -10.57
C THR A 46 3.52 -26.85 -11.49
N SER A 47 3.25 -28.07 -11.01
CA SER A 47 3.37 -29.28 -11.82
C SER A 47 2.25 -30.26 -11.54
N GLU A 48 1.78 -30.94 -12.58
CA GLU A 48 0.75 -31.97 -12.46
C GLU A 48 0.99 -33.12 -13.46
N LEU A 49 0.31 -34.24 -13.26
CA LEU A 49 0.34 -35.40 -14.16
C LEU A 49 -0.94 -35.47 -14.99
N THR A 50 -0.81 -35.80 -16.28
CA THR A 50 -1.99 -36.04 -17.14
C THR A 50 -2.77 -37.28 -16.70
N GLY A 51 -4.10 -37.16 -16.71
CA GLY A 51 -5.00 -38.28 -16.45
C GLY A 51 -5.10 -39.27 -17.62
N LYS A 52 -5.98 -40.28 -17.50
CA LYS A 52 -6.22 -41.29 -18.56
C LYS A 52 -6.65 -40.72 -19.91
N ASN A 53 -7.24 -39.54 -19.89
CA ASN A 53 -7.64 -38.77 -21.08
C ASN A 53 -6.50 -37.89 -21.63
N GLY A 54 -5.28 -38.01 -21.11
CA GLY A 54 -4.12 -37.22 -21.51
C GLY A 54 -4.22 -35.73 -21.15
N LYS A 55 -5.18 -35.32 -20.30
CA LYS A 55 -5.44 -33.92 -19.98
C LYS A 55 -5.00 -33.58 -18.55
N VAL A 56 -4.55 -32.34 -18.36
CA VAL A 56 -4.46 -31.65 -17.07
C VAL A 56 -5.09 -30.26 -17.19
N THR A 57 -5.68 -29.77 -16.10
CA THR A 57 -6.31 -28.44 -16.02
C THR A 57 -5.77 -27.72 -14.80
N PHE A 58 -5.26 -26.51 -14.99
CA PHE A 58 -4.87 -25.58 -13.93
C PHE A 58 -5.94 -24.50 -13.82
N THR A 59 -6.55 -24.33 -12.64
CA THR A 59 -7.56 -23.30 -12.36
C THR A 59 -6.96 -22.15 -11.55
N ASP A 60 -7.65 -21.01 -11.53
CA ASP A 60 -7.30 -19.85 -10.69
C ASP A 60 -5.89 -19.30 -10.99
N VAL A 61 -5.51 -19.30 -12.27
CA VAL A 61 -4.18 -18.93 -12.74
C VAL A 61 -4.10 -17.40 -12.93
N PRO A 62 -3.16 -16.68 -12.29
CA PRO A 62 -3.03 -15.23 -12.45
C PRO A 62 -2.64 -14.80 -13.86
N ASP A 63 -2.99 -13.57 -14.22
CA ASP A 63 -2.58 -12.95 -15.47
C ASP A 63 -1.06 -12.93 -15.63
N GLY A 64 -0.59 -13.30 -16.83
CA GLY A 64 0.83 -13.22 -17.17
C GLY A 64 1.26 -14.21 -18.25
N ILE A 65 2.58 -14.33 -18.40
CA ILE A 65 3.23 -15.16 -19.42
C ILE A 65 3.55 -16.53 -18.83
N TYR A 66 3.04 -17.57 -19.47
CA TYR A 66 3.26 -18.96 -19.09
C TYR A 66 4.01 -19.74 -20.16
N HIS A 67 4.76 -20.73 -19.69
CA HIS A 67 5.38 -21.78 -20.49
C HIS A 67 5.01 -23.14 -19.92
N ALA A 68 4.69 -24.09 -20.79
CA ALA A 68 4.37 -25.45 -20.39
C ALA A 68 5.41 -26.42 -20.97
N ARG A 69 5.98 -27.25 -20.11
CA ARG A 69 6.91 -28.30 -20.52
C ARG A 69 6.38 -29.67 -20.15
N ILE A 70 6.38 -30.57 -21.12
CA ILE A 70 5.88 -31.92 -20.98
C ILE A 70 7.03 -32.90 -20.97
N VAL A 71 7.07 -33.73 -19.92
CA VAL A 71 8.09 -34.77 -19.73
C VAL A 71 7.40 -36.11 -19.49
N LYS A 72 7.75 -37.13 -20.26
CA LYS A 72 7.29 -38.51 -20.06
C LYS A 72 8.43 -39.47 -20.37
N ARG A 73 8.65 -40.45 -19.49
CA ARG A 73 9.71 -41.46 -19.69
C ARG A 73 9.50 -42.21 -21.01
N GLY A 74 10.54 -42.31 -21.83
CA GLY A 74 10.50 -42.96 -23.16
C GLY A 74 10.02 -42.04 -24.30
N TYR A 75 9.71 -40.79 -23.99
CA TYR A 75 9.33 -39.75 -24.96
C TYR A 75 10.31 -38.58 -24.88
N ALA A 76 10.56 -37.94 -26.01
CA ALA A 76 11.33 -36.70 -26.04
C ALA A 76 10.56 -35.58 -25.32
N SER A 77 11.19 -34.88 -24.37
CA SER A 77 10.54 -33.75 -23.68
C SER A 77 10.23 -32.62 -24.65
N LEU A 78 9.09 -31.97 -24.48
CA LEU A 78 8.64 -30.88 -25.35
C LEU A 78 8.24 -29.66 -24.50
N SER A 79 8.73 -28.47 -24.87
CA SER A 79 8.32 -27.19 -24.29
C SER A 79 7.42 -26.44 -25.28
N SER A 80 6.43 -25.70 -24.77
CA SER A 80 5.65 -24.77 -25.58
C SER A 80 6.44 -23.50 -25.87
N ALA A 81 5.97 -22.74 -26.88
CA ALA A 81 6.25 -21.31 -26.93
C ALA A 81 5.59 -20.60 -25.72
N PRO A 82 6.05 -19.39 -25.35
CA PRO A 82 5.34 -18.57 -24.37
C PRO A 82 3.90 -18.34 -24.83
N PHE A 83 2.97 -18.44 -23.89
CA PHE A 83 1.58 -18.08 -24.11
C PHE A 83 1.08 -17.20 -22.99
N GLU A 84 0.19 -16.28 -23.34
CA GLU A 84 -0.38 -15.33 -22.41
C GLU A 84 -1.70 -15.87 -21.87
N VAL A 85 -1.85 -15.80 -20.55
CA VAL A 85 -3.13 -15.98 -19.86
C VAL A 85 -3.56 -14.60 -19.39
N LEU A 86 -4.75 -14.20 -19.81
CA LEU A 86 -5.43 -13.01 -19.34
C LEU A 86 -6.71 -13.44 -18.63
N ASP A 87 -7.21 -12.54 -17.80
CA ASP A 87 -8.32 -12.84 -16.93
C ASP A 87 -9.56 -13.37 -17.67
N GLY A 88 -10.21 -14.37 -17.07
CA GLY A 88 -11.39 -15.03 -17.63
C GLY A 88 -11.18 -15.89 -18.88
N ARG A 89 -9.93 -16.11 -19.31
CA ARG A 89 -9.62 -16.94 -20.49
C ARG A 89 -9.15 -18.35 -20.10
N VAL A 90 -9.68 -19.39 -20.75
CA VAL A 90 -8.99 -20.69 -20.82
C VAL A 90 -8.03 -20.67 -21.98
N VAL A 91 -6.78 -21.03 -21.70
CA VAL A 91 -5.79 -21.31 -22.73
C VAL A 91 -5.64 -22.82 -22.86
N THR A 92 -6.09 -23.39 -23.98
CA THR A 92 -5.85 -24.79 -24.28
C THR A 92 -4.57 -24.94 -25.10
N VAL A 93 -3.61 -25.69 -24.57
CA VAL A 93 -2.33 -26.01 -25.22
C VAL A 93 -2.26 -27.51 -25.50
N ASN A 94 -2.13 -27.87 -26.77
CA ASN A 94 -2.04 -29.27 -27.20
C ASN A 94 -0.58 -29.66 -27.46
N PHE A 95 -0.16 -30.80 -26.94
CA PHE A 95 1.16 -31.38 -27.13
C PHE A 95 1.07 -32.77 -27.77
N ALA A 96 1.92 -33.00 -28.76
CA ALA A 96 2.12 -34.31 -29.36
C ALA A 96 3.55 -34.79 -29.07
N LEU A 97 3.71 -35.73 -28.14
CA LEU A 97 5.03 -36.26 -27.76
C LEU A 97 5.44 -37.39 -28.70
N ALA A 98 6.65 -37.30 -29.25
CA ALA A 98 7.27 -38.38 -30.01
C ALA A 98 8.09 -39.29 -29.07
N LEU A 99 8.15 -40.59 -29.39
CA LEU A 99 9.09 -41.50 -28.74
C LEU A 99 10.52 -40.96 -28.89
N GLU A 100 11.37 -41.26 -27.91
CA GLU A 100 12.76 -40.82 -27.85
C GLU A 100 13.62 -41.55 -28.90
N THR A 101 13.35 -41.29 -30.18
CA THR A 101 14.06 -41.77 -31.37
C THR A 101 14.22 -40.61 -32.35
N ASN A 102 15.34 -39.89 -32.28
CA ASN A 102 15.93 -38.95 -33.27
C ASN A 102 15.04 -38.29 -34.36
N GLY A 103 13.81 -37.87 -34.05
CA GLY A 103 12.92 -37.24 -35.02
C GLY A 103 11.95 -36.28 -34.37
N LEU A 104 12.30 -35.00 -34.33
CA LEU A 104 11.39 -33.92 -33.94
C LEU A 104 10.31 -33.74 -35.03
N LYS A 105 9.04 -33.73 -34.62
CA LYS A 105 8.00 -32.98 -35.32
C LYS A 105 7.10 -32.29 -34.29
N VAL A 106 7.32 -30.99 -34.12
CA VAL A 106 6.56 -30.10 -33.25
C VAL A 106 5.31 -29.60 -33.99
N ILE A 107 4.12 -29.80 -33.42
CA ILE A 107 2.95 -28.95 -33.69
C ILE A 107 2.22 -28.77 -32.35
N GLY A 108 2.52 -27.66 -31.67
CA GLY A 108 1.68 -27.16 -30.58
C GLY A 108 0.69 -26.16 -31.17
N GLN A 109 -0.61 -26.44 -31.06
CA GLN A 109 -1.66 -25.48 -31.40
C GLN A 109 -2.28 -24.96 -30.11
N VAL A 110 -2.05 -23.68 -29.83
CA VAL A 110 -2.68 -22.94 -28.73
C VAL A 110 -4.04 -22.45 -29.23
N THR A 111 -5.10 -22.77 -28.53
CA THR A 111 -6.44 -22.26 -28.81
C THR A 111 -7.03 -21.75 -27.50
N ALA A 112 -7.24 -20.44 -27.40
CA ALA A 112 -7.89 -19.85 -26.24
C ALA A 112 -9.43 -19.90 -26.40
N ARG A 113 -10.15 -20.30 -25.36
CA ARG A 113 -11.62 -20.21 -25.24
C ARG A 113 -11.95 -19.84 -23.80
N ALA A 114 -12.92 -18.98 -23.53
CA ALA A 114 -13.21 -18.53 -22.15
C ALA A 114 -13.98 -19.59 -21.33
N SER A 115 -13.50 -19.92 -20.12
CA SER A 115 -14.24 -20.44 -18.97
C SER A 115 -13.47 -20.10 -17.69
N ALA A 116 -14.17 -19.91 -16.58
CA ALA A 116 -13.58 -19.33 -15.39
C ALA A 116 -14.10 -20.01 -14.11
N THR A 117 -13.28 -20.01 -13.04
CA THR A 117 -13.52 -20.74 -11.78
C THR A 117 -13.64 -19.76 -10.62
N ILE A 118 -14.61 -19.97 -9.72
CA ILE A 118 -14.81 -19.15 -8.51
C ILE A 118 -14.08 -19.80 -7.34
N SER A 119 -13.17 -19.06 -6.69
CA SER A 119 -12.43 -19.49 -5.50
C SER A 119 -13.02 -18.88 -4.22
N SER A 120 -13.15 -19.67 -3.16
CA SER A 120 -13.61 -19.21 -1.83
C SER A 120 -12.45 -18.78 -0.91
N THR A 121 -11.22 -18.85 -1.39
CA THR A 121 -9.99 -18.61 -0.60
C THR A 121 -9.02 -17.66 -1.30
N SER A 122 -9.42 -17.06 -2.41
CA SER A 122 -8.65 -16.02 -3.09
C SER A 122 -9.55 -14.89 -3.53
N ILE A 123 -8.95 -13.71 -3.65
CA ILE A 123 -9.56 -12.48 -4.15
C ILE A 123 -8.65 -11.95 -5.24
N ASP A 124 -9.26 -11.57 -6.35
CA ASP A 124 -8.65 -10.84 -7.45
C ASP A 124 -9.39 -9.51 -7.67
N GLN A 125 -9.04 -8.79 -8.73
CA GLN A 125 -9.67 -7.51 -9.07
C GLN A 125 -11.15 -7.61 -9.42
N ASN A 126 -11.60 -8.77 -9.90
CA ASN A 126 -12.95 -8.99 -10.42
C ASN A 126 -13.88 -9.67 -9.40
N SER A 127 -13.31 -10.16 -8.30
CA SER A 127 -14.05 -10.76 -7.21
C SER A 127 -15.15 -9.82 -6.69
N PRO A 128 -16.39 -10.30 -6.50
CA PRO A 128 -17.49 -9.50 -5.97
C PRO A 128 -17.14 -8.77 -4.66
N GLN A 129 -16.42 -9.47 -3.77
CA GLN A 129 -15.90 -8.93 -2.52
C GLN A 129 -15.00 -7.72 -2.77
N ARG A 130 -14.09 -7.78 -3.75
CA ARG A 130 -13.18 -6.69 -4.09
C ARG A 130 -13.93 -5.46 -4.58
N ARG A 131 -14.96 -5.65 -5.41
CA ARG A 131 -15.77 -4.56 -5.98
C ARG A 131 -16.70 -3.87 -4.97
N LEU A 132 -17.09 -4.58 -3.91
CA LEU A 132 -17.84 -4.02 -2.78
C LEU A 132 -16.96 -3.40 -1.69
N SER A 133 -15.65 -3.56 -1.76
CA SER A 133 -14.72 -3.18 -0.68
C SER A 133 -13.96 -1.92 -1.02
N ASN A 134 -13.61 -1.16 0.02
CA ASN A 134 -12.82 0.06 -0.15
C ASN A 134 -11.36 -0.24 -0.49
N ASP A 135 -10.84 -1.36 0.00
CA ASP A 135 -9.49 -1.82 -0.25
C ASP A 135 -9.37 -3.34 -0.16
N LEU A 136 -8.14 -3.85 -0.32
CA LEU A 136 -7.91 -5.28 -0.40
C LEU A 136 -8.01 -5.92 0.99
N ALA A 137 -7.65 -5.19 2.04
CA ALA A 137 -7.76 -5.67 3.42
C ALA A 137 -9.25 -5.88 3.79
N ASP A 138 -10.12 -4.93 3.45
CA ASP A 138 -11.58 -5.06 3.61
C ASP A 138 -12.13 -6.24 2.78
N ALA A 139 -11.70 -6.40 1.53
CA ALA A 139 -12.11 -7.53 0.70
C ALA A 139 -11.71 -8.88 1.34
N ILE A 140 -10.47 -8.99 1.81
CA ILE A 140 -9.95 -10.20 2.46
C ILE A 140 -10.70 -10.50 3.77
N ASN A 141 -11.12 -9.47 4.51
CA ASN A 141 -11.90 -9.65 5.74
C ASN A 141 -13.28 -10.32 5.50
N LYS A 142 -13.77 -10.29 4.25
CA LYS A 142 -15.00 -10.97 3.81
C LYS A 142 -14.78 -12.44 3.45
N LEU A 143 -13.54 -12.95 3.51
CA LEU A 143 -13.24 -14.37 3.33
C LEU A 143 -13.51 -15.19 4.59
N SER A 144 -13.85 -16.45 4.36
CA SER A 144 -14.06 -17.41 5.43
C SER A 144 -12.79 -17.62 6.25
N GLY A 145 -12.91 -17.57 7.58
CA GLY A 145 -11.81 -17.80 8.51
C GLY A 145 -10.78 -16.66 8.57
N VAL A 146 -10.96 -15.55 7.85
CA VAL A 146 -10.00 -14.44 7.83
C VAL A 146 -10.55 -13.25 8.60
N THR A 147 -9.87 -12.84 9.66
CA THR A 147 -10.20 -11.62 10.42
C THR A 147 -9.11 -10.58 10.16
N VAL A 148 -9.48 -9.44 9.60
CA VAL A 148 -8.62 -8.26 9.56
C VAL A 148 -9.00 -7.37 10.74
N SER A 149 -8.03 -7.05 11.59
CA SER A 149 -8.21 -6.22 12.77
C SER A 149 -7.25 -5.05 12.78
N THR A 150 -7.74 -3.89 13.20
CA THR A 150 -6.90 -2.75 13.59
C THR A 150 -6.46 -2.88 15.05
N SER A 151 -5.38 -2.21 15.46
CA SER A 151 -4.96 -2.14 16.87
C SER A 151 -5.66 -1.05 17.68
N SER A 152 -6.28 -0.07 17.00
CA SER A 152 -7.17 0.96 17.56
C SER A 152 -8.03 1.57 16.46
N ASP A 153 -8.86 2.56 16.83
CA ASP A 153 -9.59 3.40 15.89
C ASP A 153 -8.80 4.67 15.53
N ASP A 154 -7.61 4.86 16.13
CA ASP A 154 -6.73 5.99 15.85
C ASP A 154 -6.25 5.98 14.40
N SER A 155 -5.92 7.14 13.84
CA SER A 155 -5.51 7.22 12.43
C SER A 155 -4.22 6.45 12.13
N ASP A 156 -3.36 6.22 13.11
CA ASP A 156 -2.09 5.47 13.03
C ASP A 156 -2.24 3.95 13.27
N ALA A 157 -3.46 3.45 13.48
CA ALA A 157 -3.68 2.05 13.86
C ALA A 157 -3.10 1.04 12.87
N THR A 158 -2.33 0.07 13.39
CA THR A 158 -1.79 -1.03 12.59
C THR A 158 -2.90 -1.98 12.14
N GLN A 159 -2.87 -2.39 10.87
CA GLN A 159 -3.80 -3.34 10.29
C GLN A 159 -3.17 -4.74 10.21
N THR A 160 -3.84 -5.73 10.77
CA THR A 160 -3.26 -7.07 11.00
C THR A 160 -4.22 -8.16 10.53
N ILE A 161 -3.69 -9.30 10.08
CA ILE A 161 -4.50 -10.43 9.61
C ILE A 161 -4.36 -11.62 10.55
N SER A 162 -5.49 -12.11 11.03
CA SER A 162 -5.64 -13.35 11.79
C SER A 162 -6.39 -14.39 10.94
N LEU A 163 -5.90 -15.62 10.95
CA LEU A 163 -6.52 -16.77 10.27
C LEU A 163 -7.06 -17.73 11.33
N GLU A 164 -8.30 -18.19 11.20
CA GLU A 164 -8.94 -19.16 12.12
C GLU A 164 -8.79 -18.81 13.62
N GLY A 165 -8.76 -17.51 13.94
CA GLY A 165 -8.58 -17.01 15.30
C GLY A 165 -7.14 -17.11 15.84
N HIS A 166 -6.18 -17.54 15.02
CA HIS A 166 -4.76 -17.50 15.34
C HIS A 166 -4.30 -16.08 15.65
N ASP A 167 -3.27 -15.94 16.48
CA ASP A 167 -2.69 -14.62 16.69
C ASP A 167 -2.07 -14.11 15.39
N ALA A 168 -2.19 -12.81 15.12
CA ALA A 168 -1.75 -12.23 13.85
C ALA A 168 -0.22 -12.35 13.63
N SER A 169 0.58 -12.53 14.69
CA SER A 169 2.01 -12.85 14.57
C SER A 169 2.28 -14.25 14.02
N GLN A 170 1.26 -15.12 14.01
CA GLN A 170 1.34 -16.49 13.49
C GLN A 170 0.85 -16.57 12.04
N THR A 171 0.42 -15.46 11.43
CA THR A 171 0.06 -15.38 10.01
C THR A 171 1.27 -14.91 9.21
N GLN A 172 1.73 -15.73 8.27
CA GLN A 172 2.77 -15.31 7.34
C GLN A 172 2.15 -14.51 6.19
N LEU A 173 2.58 -13.28 5.98
CA LEU A 173 2.23 -12.50 4.80
C LEU A 173 3.35 -12.64 3.77
N THR A 174 3.00 -12.90 2.52
CA THR A 174 3.94 -12.97 1.40
C THR A 174 3.44 -12.15 0.22
N LEU A 175 4.36 -11.65 -0.60
CA LEU A 175 4.11 -10.99 -1.87
C LEU A 175 4.84 -11.79 -2.95
N ASP A 176 4.09 -12.41 -3.86
CA ASP A 176 4.63 -13.34 -4.86
C ASP A 176 5.54 -14.43 -4.24
N GLY A 177 5.16 -14.94 -3.06
CA GLY A 177 5.91 -15.93 -2.29
C GLY A 177 7.04 -15.39 -1.42
N ILE A 178 7.34 -14.09 -1.49
CA ILE A 178 8.40 -13.44 -0.69
C ILE A 178 7.78 -12.85 0.59
N PRO A 179 8.33 -13.10 1.79
CA PRO A 179 7.73 -12.63 3.04
C PRO A 179 7.68 -11.09 3.17
N LEU A 180 6.53 -10.58 3.60
CA LEU A 180 6.30 -9.16 3.95
C LEU A 180 6.49 -8.87 5.44
N ASN A 181 6.45 -9.90 6.28
CA ASN A 181 6.75 -9.85 7.70
C ASN A 181 7.75 -10.94 8.07
N ALA A 182 8.54 -10.67 9.12
CA ALA A 182 9.42 -11.68 9.68
C ALA A 182 8.57 -12.82 10.29
N PRO A 183 9.02 -14.08 10.21
CA PRO A 183 8.38 -15.19 10.91
C PRO A 183 8.17 -14.88 12.39
N GLY A 184 6.93 -15.07 12.88
CA GLY A 184 6.58 -14.76 14.26
C GLY A 184 6.44 -13.25 14.57
N SER A 185 6.47 -12.35 13.59
CA SER A 185 6.11 -10.95 13.78
C SER A 185 4.79 -10.62 13.11
N THR A 186 4.03 -9.69 13.68
CA THR A 186 2.74 -9.28 13.10
C THR A 186 2.97 -8.42 11.88
N GLY A 187 2.44 -8.82 10.72
CA GLY A 187 2.47 -7.99 9.52
C GLY A 187 1.49 -6.82 9.60
N ASN A 188 1.99 -5.59 9.36
CA ASN A 188 1.16 -4.38 9.28
C ASN A 188 0.82 -4.05 7.82
N LEU A 189 -0.41 -4.36 7.39
CA LEU A 189 -0.88 -4.00 6.05
C LEU A 189 -0.99 -2.50 5.83
N GLY A 190 -1.17 -1.71 6.89
CA GLY A 190 -1.28 -0.25 6.80
C GLY A 190 0.00 0.42 6.31
N GLY A 191 1.16 -0.22 6.43
CA GLY A 191 2.42 0.27 5.88
C GLY A 191 2.54 0.10 4.35
N PHE A 192 1.69 -0.73 3.75
CA PHE A 192 1.72 -1.04 2.32
C PHE A 192 0.56 -0.36 1.59
N ALA A 193 0.85 0.22 0.43
CA ALA A 193 -0.14 0.63 -0.53
C ALA A 193 -0.80 -0.63 -1.15
N THR A 194 -1.81 -1.18 -0.47
CA THR A 194 -2.46 -2.46 -0.86
C THR A 194 -3.09 -2.44 -2.26
N ASP A 195 -3.24 -1.27 -2.89
CA ASP A 195 -3.64 -1.13 -4.29
C ASP A 195 -2.56 -1.55 -5.30
N LEU A 196 -1.30 -1.70 -4.87
CA LEU A 196 -0.25 -2.33 -5.67
C LEU A 196 -0.49 -3.85 -5.84
N PHE A 197 -1.33 -4.44 -5.01
CA PHE A 197 -1.64 -5.87 -5.06
C PHE A 197 -2.83 -6.11 -5.98
N GLN A 198 -2.67 -7.01 -6.93
CA GLN A 198 -3.70 -7.41 -7.88
C GLN A 198 -4.72 -8.36 -7.24
N GLY A 199 -4.28 -9.12 -6.24
CA GLY A 199 -5.11 -10.06 -5.51
C GLY A 199 -4.40 -10.61 -4.26
N ALA A 200 -5.08 -11.53 -3.59
CA ALA A 200 -4.56 -12.27 -2.45
C ALA A 200 -5.14 -13.69 -2.41
N SER A 201 -4.36 -14.65 -1.95
CA SER A 201 -4.80 -16.01 -1.65
C SER A 201 -4.49 -16.37 -0.20
N VAL A 202 -5.37 -17.16 0.41
CA VAL A 202 -5.31 -17.52 1.83
C VAL A 202 -5.14 -19.01 2.00
N HIS A 203 -4.17 -19.40 2.83
CA HIS A 203 -3.93 -20.77 3.23
C HIS A 203 -4.04 -20.90 4.75
N MET A 204 -4.98 -21.71 5.22
CA MET A 204 -5.29 -21.85 6.67
C MET A 204 -4.50 -22.96 7.39
N GLY A 205 -3.65 -23.72 6.69
CA GLY A 205 -2.80 -24.74 7.31
C GLY A 205 -1.47 -24.14 7.78
N PRO A 206 -0.76 -24.75 8.75
CA PRO A 206 0.58 -24.30 9.12
C PRO A 206 1.48 -24.22 7.88
N SER A 207 2.15 -23.08 7.70
CA SER A 207 3.07 -22.81 6.60
C SER A 207 4.45 -22.46 7.14
N LEU A 208 5.46 -22.40 6.26
CA LEU A 208 6.77 -21.92 6.65
C LEU A 208 6.66 -20.48 7.17
N GLY A 209 7.17 -20.25 8.38
CA GLY A 209 7.15 -18.93 9.03
C GLY A 209 5.83 -18.54 9.72
N GLY A 210 4.73 -19.25 9.47
CA GLY A 210 3.41 -18.94 10.04
C GLY A 210 2.65 -20.19 10.51
N LEU A 211 2.51 -20.36 11.82
CA LEU A 211 1.77 -21.51 12.37
C LEU A 211 0.27 -21.44 12.12
N GLY A 212 -0.30 -20.24 12.00
CA GLY A 212 -1.73 -20.01 11.72
C GLY A 212 -2.07 -20.03 10.24
N GLY A 213 -1.06 -20.15 9.38
CA GLY A 213 -1.18 -20.14 7.93
C GLY A 213 -0.59 -18.89 7.28
N SER A 214 -0.94 -18.70 6.01
CA SER A 214 -0.38 -17.62 5.20
C SER A 214 -1.39 -16.91 4.33
N VAL A 215 -1.08 -15.66 4.02
CA VAL A 215 -1.76 -14.86 2.99
C VAL A 215 -0.71 -14.44 1.97
N ASN A 216 -0.90 -14.85 0.72
CA ASN A 216 -0.03 -14.47 -0.39
C ASN A 216 -0.70 -13.44 -1.27
N PHE A 217 -0.16 -12.23 -1.29
CA PHE A 217 -0.51 -11.18 -2.22
C PHE A 217 0.16 -11.41 -3.56
N SER A 218 -0.51 -11.04 -4.65
CA SER A 218 0.06 -11.06 -6.00
C SER A 218 0.26 -9.65 -6.54
N THR A 219 1.38 -9.40 -7.21
CA THR A 219 1.63 -8.12 -7.89
C THR A 219 1.28 -8.14 -9.36
N LEU A 220 1.33 -6.96 -10.00
CA LEU A 220 1.21 -6.85 -11.45
C LEU A 220 2.42 -7.51 -12.13
N GLN A 221 2.15 -8.48 -13.01
CA GLN A 221 3.17 -9.21 -13.75
C GLN A 221 3.27 -8.75 -15.21
N PRO A 222 4.45 -8.89 -15.85
CA PRO A 222 4.61 -8.64 -17.28
C PRO A 222 3.67 -9.51 -18.14
N THR A 223 3.08 -8.90 -19.18
CA THR A 223 2.22 -9.56 -20.19
C THR A 223 2.92 -9.63 -21.55
N LEU A 224 2.43 -10.46 -22.49
CA LEU A 224 2.99 -10.49 -23.86
C LEU A 224 2.58 -9.25 -24.62
N SER A 225 1.30 -8.87 -24.53
CA SER A 225 0.81 -7.65 -25.15
C SER A 225 0.96 -6.45 -24.22
N TRP A 226 1.13 -5.26 -24.82
CA TRP A 226 1.14 -4.02 -24.06
C TRP A 226 -0.28 -3.63 -23.63
N ILE A 227 -0.47 -3.52 -22.32
CA ILE A 227 -1.73 -3.19 -21.65
C ILE A 227 -1.48 -2.04 -20.67
N THR A 228 -2.29 -1.00 -20.77
CA THR A 228 -2.38 0.09 -19.80
C THR A 228 -3.67 -0.07 -18.99
N GLN A 229 -3.59 0.04 -17.67
CA GLN A 229 -4.74 0.03 -16.77
C GLN A 229 -4.80 1.34 -16.00
N VAL A 230 -6.00 1.90 -15.88
CA VAL A 230 -6.26 3.11 -15.09
C VAL A 230 -7.46 2.83 -14.20
N GLN A 231 -7.33 3.12 -12.91
CA GLN A 231 -8.42 3.10 -11.95
C GLN A 231 -8.45 4.42 -11.19
N ALA A 232 -9.63 4.95 -10.97
CA ALA A 232 -9.86 6.07 -10.07
C ALA A 232 -11.09 5.77 -9.21
N SER A 233 -11.02 6.09 -7.93
CA SER A 233 -12.12 5.95 -6.99
C SER A 233 -12.27 7.22 -6.17
N VAL A 234 -13.50 7.60 -5.89
CA VAL A 234 -13.84 8.66 -4.95
C VAL A 234 -14.87 8.12 -3.96
N GLY A 235 -14.87 8.61 -2.73
CA GLY A 235 -15.79 8.15 -1.71
C GLY A 235 -16.25 9.26 -0.76
N THR A 236 -17.12 8.87 0.17
CA THR A 236 -17.54 9.74 1.28
C THR A 236 -16.31 10.25 2.05
N ILE A 237 -16.47 11.37 2.77
CA ILE A 237 -15.43 12.07 3.55
C ILE A 237 -14.19 12.49 2.75
N GLY A 238 -14.32 12.75 1.44
CA GLY A 238 -13.21 13.21 0.62
C GLY A 238 -12.18 12.13 0.26
N ARG A 239 -12.50 10.85 0.51
CA ARG A 239 -11.65 9.74 0.07
C ARG A 239 -11.44 9.77 -1.42
N TYR A 240 -10.20 9.59 -1.86
CA TYR A 240 -9.91 9.33 -3.25
C TYR A 240 -8.76 8.35 -3.39
N ASN A 241 -8.76 7.61 -4.50
CA ASN A 241 -7.72 6.67 -4.87
C ASN A 241 -7.51 6.76 -6.38
N TYR A 242 -6.28 6.66 -6.85
CA TYR A 242 -6.00 6.36 -8.24
C TYR A 242 -4.86 5.35 -8.37
N SER A 243 -4.95 4.52 -9.41
CA SER A 243 -3.87 3.64 -9.84
C SER A 243 -3.67 3.75 -11.34
N ILE A 244 -2.43 3.81 -11.77
CA ILE A 244 -2.04 3.71 -13.18
C ILE A 244 -1.03 2.57 -13.29
N ALA A 245 -1.28 1.64 -14.20
CA ALA A 245 -0.44 0.49 -14.44
C ALA A 245 -0.17 0.33 -15.94
N GLU A 246 1.02 -0.14 -16.28
CA GLU A 246 1.42 -0.48 -17.63
C GLU A 246 2.20 -1.79 -17.58
N THR A 247 1.82 -2.75 -18.43
CA THR A 247 2.47 -4.06 -18.50
C THR A 247 2.57 -4.51 -19.94
N GLY A 248 3.65 -5.20 -20.30
CA GLY A 248 3.88 -5.66 -21.66
C GLY A 248 5.28 -6.22 -21.85
N SER A 249 5.54 -6.75 -23.05
CA SER A 249 6.84 -7.32 -23.39
C SER A 249 7.41 -6.73 -24.67
N ALA A 250 8.72 -6.57 -24.69
CA ALA A 250 9.52 -6.21 -25.85
C ALA A 250 10.53 -7.34 -26.13
N GLY A 251 10.11 -8.30 -26.97
CA GLY A 251 10.87 -9.53 -27.19
C GLY A 251 10.93 -10.39 -25.93
N LYS A 252 12.14 -10.69 -25.45
CA LYS A 252 12.37 -11.53 -24.26
C LYS A 252 12.30 -10.77 -22.92
N LEU A 253 12.14 -9.44 -22.98
CA LEU A 253 12.03 -8.58 -21.81
C LEU A 253 10.56 -8.23 -21.58
N GLY A 254 9.99 -8.73 -20.49
CA GLY A 254 8.71 -8.29 -19.96
C GLY A 254 8.89 -7.22 -18.90
N LEU A 255 8.03 -6.21 -18.90
CA LEU A 255 8.00 -5.12 -17.92
C LEU A 255 6.57 -4.93 -17.39
N ALA A 256 6.45 -4.63 -16.11
CA ALA A 256 5.23 -4.17 -15.47
C ALA A 256 5.56 -3.03 -14.51
N VAL A 257 4.84 -1.92 -14.62
CA VAL A 257 5.00 -0.73 -13.78
C VAL A 257 3.64 -0.34 -13.25
N GLN A 258 3.55 0.00 -11.97
CA GLN A 258 2.33 0.51 -11.37
C GLN A 258 2.64 1.63 -10.39
N THR A 259 1.80 2.65 -10.38
CA THR A 259 1.83 3.72 -9.38
C THR A 259 0.43 3.88 -8.80
N VAL A 260 0.35 4.07 -7.49
CA VAL A 260 -0.91 4.24 -6.75
C VAL A 260 -0.78 5.40 -5.79
N SER A 261 -1.90 6.07 -5.53
CA SER A 261 -2.00 7.08 -4.48
C SER A 261 -3.43 7.12 -3.94
N ARG A 262 -3.53 7.19 -2.62
CA ARG A 262 -4.78 7.14 -1.89
C ARG A 262 -4.74 8.20 -0.79
N LEU A 263 -5.82 8.97 -0.68
CA LEU A 263 -6.13 9.79 0.48
C LEU A 263 -7.30 9.15 1.23
N ASN A 264 -7.09 8.87 2.50
CA ASN A 264 -8.07 8.35 3.43
C ASN A 264 -8.21 9.32 4.61
N PRO A 265 -9.08 10.33 4.51
CA PRO A 265 -9.34 11.23 5.62
C PRO A 265 -10.01 10.48 6.78
N SER A 266 -9.75 10.96 7.99
CA SER A 266 -10.52 10.60 9.17
C SER A 266 -11.92 11.23 9.12
N TRP A 267 -12.88 10.67 9.87
CA TRP A 267 -14.21 11.26 10.01
C TRP A 267 -14.23 12.57 10.79
N VAL A 268 -13.17 12.87 11.53
CA VAL A 268 -12.99 14.13 12.26
C VAL A 268 -12.09 15.11 11.51
N ASP A 269 -11.68 14.77 10.29
CA ASP A 269 -10.82 15.64 9.49
C ASP A 269 -11.53 16.98 9.20
N GLY A 270 -10.85 18.09 9.50
CA GLY A 270 -11.38 19.44 9.36
C GLY A 270 -12.31 19.90 10.49
N GLU A 271 -12.64 19.04 11.45
CA GLU A 271 -13.50 19.38 12.59
C GLU A 271 -12.70 20.06 13.71
N SER A 272 -13.31 21.03 14.41
CA SER A 272 -12.70 21.70 15.58
C SER A 272 -13.41 21.26 16.85
N TYR A 273 -12.65 20.72 17.80
CA TYR A 273 -13.15 20.41 19.13
C TYR A 273 -12.01 20.43 20.16
N LEU A 274 -12.37 20.57 21.43
CA LEU A 274 -11.45 20.46 22.55
C LEU A 274 -11.18 18.96 22.84
N ASP A 275 -9.92 18.55 22.83
CA ASP A 275 -9.48 17.18 23.10
C ASP A 275 -8.61 17.10 24.39
N ALA A 276 -8.15 15.90 24.75
CA ALA A 276 -7.30 15.67 25.93
C ALA A 276 -5.94 16.39 25.87
N SER A 277 -5.56 16.92 24.71
CA SER A 277 -4.40 17.81 24.61
C SER A 277 -4.64 19.14 25.33
N GLY A 278 -5.89 19.47 25.64
CA GLY A 278 -6.32 20.71 26.30
C GLY A 278 -6.42 21.89 25.35
N LEU A 279 -6.35 21.66 24.04
CA LEU A 279 -6.43 22.66 22.99
C LEU A 279 -7.68 22.43 22.15
N ASP A 280 -8.33 23.52 21.73
CA ASP A 280 -9.35 23.51 20.68
C ASP A 280 -8.67 23.90 19.36
N TYR A 281 -8.62 22.96 18.43
CA TYR A 281 -7.95 23.13 17.14
C TYR A 281 -8.63 22.30 16.06
N VAL A 282 -8.37 22.66 14.81
CA VAL A 282 -8.83 21.88 13.65
C VAL A 282 -8.04 20.57 13.61
N HIS A 283 -8.74 19.46 13.80
CA HIS A 283 -8.16 18.13 13.75
C HIS A 283 -7.91 17.78 12.28
N ASP A 284 -6.65 17.56 11.95
CA ASP A 284 -6.23 17.04 10.65
C ASP A 284 -5.95 15.55 10.85
N GLY A 285 -6.80 14.71 10.26
CA GLY A 285 -6.73 13.26 10.37
C GLY A 285 -6.46 12.60 9.03
N ASP A 286 -5.87 13.32 8.08
CA ASP A 286 -5.58 12.82 6.75
C ASP A 286 -4.51 11.73 6.78
N SER A 287 -4.79 10.62 6.10
CA SER A 287 -3.82 9.56 5.79
C SER A 287 -3.61 9.49 4.29
N THR A 288 -2.42 9.88 3.83
CA THR A 288 -2.00 9.67 2.44
C THR A 288 -1.13 8.43 2.34
N ILE A 289 -1.44 7.54 1.39
CA ILE A 289 -0.66 6.35 1.09
C ILE A 289 -0.36 6.37 -0.40
N SER A 290 0.90 6.30 -0.79
CA SER A 290 1.32 6.20 -2.19
C SER A 290 2.29 5.07 -2.38
N GLY A 291 2.32 4.50 -3.57
CA GLY A 291 3.20 3.37 -3.84
C GLY A 291 3.57 3.24 -5.30
N ASN A 292 4.71 2.61 -5.54
CA ASN A 292 5.22 2.31 -6.87
C ASN A 292 5.70 0.86 -6.91
N LEU A 293 5.45 0.19 -8.02
CA LEU A 293 5.88 -1.17 -8.33
C LEU A 293 6.56 -1.16 -9.70
N LEU A 294 7.69 -1.85 -9.80
CA LEU A 294 8.37 -2.21 -11.03
C LEU A 294 8.68 -3.70 -10.97
N SER A 295 8.14 -4.47 -11.90
CA SER A 295 8.50 -5.86 -12.13
C SER A 295 9.09 -6.00 -13.53
N ALA A 296 10.18 -6.74 -13.66
CA ALA A 296 10.85 -7.01 -14.92
C ALA A 296 11.17 -8.50 -15.01
N ARG A 297 10.92 -9.11 -16.17
CA ARG A 297 11.23 -10.51 -16.45
C ARG A 297 12.07 -10.60 -17.72
N TYR A 298 13.17 -11.33 -17.69
CA TYR A 298 14.02 -11.58 -18.84
C TYR A 298 14.22 -13.08 -19.07
N GLU A 299 13.96 -13.52 -20.30
CA GLU A 299 14.21 -14.91 -20.70
C GLU A 299 15.62 -15.04 -21.30
N PHE A 300 16.53 -15.73 -20.62
CA PHE A 300 17.88 -15.97 -21.16
C PHE A 300 17.90 -17.05 -22.25
N GLY A 301 16.91 -17.94 -22.25
CA GLY A 301 16.71 -19.02 -23.20
C GLY A 301 15.43 -19.78 -22.88
N ASP A 302 15.19 -20.90 -23.56
CA ASP A 302 13.92 -21.64 -23.47
C ASP A 302 13.68 -22.34 -22.11
N ASN A 303 14.67 -22.28 -21.21
CA ASN A 303 14.68 -23.01 -19.94
C ASN A 303 15.11 -22.15 -18.73
N ASN A 304 15.29 -20.83 -18.90
CA ASN A 304 15.66 -19.97 -17.78
C ASN A 304 15.01 -18.58 -17.90
N THR A 305 14.35 -18.16 -16.83
CA THR A 305 13.80 -16.82 -16.68
C THR A 305 14.27 -16.16 -15.39
N LEU A 306 14.74 -14.93 -15.50
CA LEU A 306 15.14 -14.09 -14.37
C LEU A 306 14.12 -12.97 -14.20
N SER A 307 13.59 -12.84 -13.00
CA SER A 307 12.60 -11.84 -12.65
C SER A 307 13.13 -10.95 -11.52
N GLY A 308 13.02 -9.65 -11.66
CA GLY A 308 13.34 -8.66 -10.64
C GLY A 308 12.11 -7.85 -10.28
N MET A 309 11.92 -7.56 -9.00
CA MET A 309 10.84 -6.70 -8.51
C MET A 309 11.41 -5.64 -7.58
N PHE A 310 10.91 -4.42 -7.74
CA PHE A 310 11.07 -3.32 -6.82
C PHE A 310 9.70 -2.77 -6.44
N MET A 311 9.46 -2.57 -5.15
CA MET A 311 8.27 -1.92 -4.63
C MET A 311 8.66 -0.86 -3.61
N ASN A 312 7.98 0.28 -3.63
CA ASN A 312 8.05 1.29 -2.59
C ASN A 312 6.63 1.67 -2.18
N SER A 313 6.38 1.81 -0.88
CA SER A 313 5.16 2.33 -0.29
C SER A 313 5.51 3.39 0.73
N THR A 314 4.89 4.56 0.63
CA THR A 314 4.98 5.61 1.63
C THR A 314 3.60 5.92 2.18
N ARG A 315 3.52 6.04 3.50
CA ARG A 315 2.35 6.47 4.23
C ARG A 315 2.73 7.68 5.07
N ASN A 316 1.94 8.74 5.00
CA ASN A 316 2.00 9.87 5.91
C ASN A 316 0.60 10.04 6.50
N THR A 317 0.51 10.06 7.82
CA THR A 317 -0.75 10.20 8.54
C THR A 317 -0.63 11.28 9.60
N ASN A 318 -1.57 12.22 9.59
CA ASN A 318 -1.74 13.13 10.72
C ASN A 318 -2.45 12.38 11.86
N ILE A 319 -1.83 12.38 13.03
CA ILE A 319 -2.27 11.56 14.16
C ILE A 319 -3.47 12.25 14.82
N VAL A 320 -4.63 11.60 14.75
CA VAL A 320 -5.82 11.95 15.52
C VAL A 320 -6.24 10.76 16.36
N CYS A 321 -6.62 11.06 17.60
CA CYS A 321 -7.06 10.04 18.54
C CYS A 321 -8.57 9.92 18.46
N LEU A 322 -9.08 8.75 18.09
CA LEU A 322 -10.51 8.53 17.86
C LEU A 322 -11.14 7.71 18.99
N ARG A 323 -10.94 8.17 20.23
CA ARG A 323 -11.51 7.51 21.42
C ARG A 323 -12.04 8.53 22.43
N TYR A 324 -13.13 8.18 23.09
CA TYR A 324 -13.60 8.87 24.28
C TYR A 324 -12.99 8.25 25.53
N ASN A 325 -12.47 9.11 26.41
CA ASN A 325 -11.94 8.67 27.69
C ASN A 325 -13.06 8.29 28.69
N GLY A 326 -14.32 8.69 28.46
CA GLY A 326 -15.49 8.22 29.23
C GLY A 326 -16.74 9.08 29.06
N GLU A 327 -17.81 8.71 29.78
CA GLU A 327 -19.00 9.53 30.09
C GLU A 327 -19.07 9.77 31.62
N PRO A 328 -19.71 10.85 32.15
CA PRO A 328 -20.66 11.76 31.49
C PRO A 328 -19.99 12.87 30.67
N ALA A 329 -20.80 13.72 30.03
CA ALA A 329 -20.53 14.83 29.08
C ALA A 329 -19.40 15.85 29.42
N THR A 330 -18.49 15.55 30.34
CA THR A 330 -17.38 16.39 30.80
C THR A 330 -15.99 15.86 30.46
N THR A 331 -15.87 14.66 29.86
CA THR A 331 -14.58 14.10 29.43
C THR A 331 -14.34 14.37 27.94
N LEU A 332 -13.21 15.01 27.65
CA LEU A 332 -12.77 15.34 26.30
C LEU A 332 -12.45 14.05 25.52
N PRO A 333 -12.63 14.01 24.19
CA PRO A 333 -12.01 12.98 23.37
C PRO A 333 -10.51 12.91 23.65
N CYS A 334 -9.89 11.75 23.50
CA CYS A 334 -8.44 11.67 23.56
C CYS A 334 -7.82 12.53 22.46
N GLY A 335 -6.57 12.94 22.68
CA GLY A 335 -6.02 14.06 21.95
C GLY A 335 -4.52 14.19 22.11
N TYR A 336 -3.86 14.66 21.06
CA TYR A 336 -2.41 14.88 21.04
C TYR A 336 -2.04 16.34 20.76
N GLY A 337 -2.98 17.18 20.32
CA GLY A 337 -2.68 18.52 19.84
C GLY A 337 -2.31 18.53 18.34
N PRO A 338 -2.10 19.72 17.75
CA PRO A 338 -1.84 19.86 16.32
C PRO A 338 -0.40 19.46 15.93
N ASN A 339 -0.22 19.09 14.65
CA ASN A 339 1.09 18.80 14.03
C ASN A 339 1.82 17.54 14.56
N ASN A 340 1.07 16.51 14.94
CA ASN A 340 1.63 15.19 15.24
C ASN A 340 1.44 14.28 14.02
N THR A 341 2.48 13.57 13.61
CA THR A 341 2.48 12.75 12.38
C THR A 341 3.04 11.35 12.61
N ASP A 342 2.53 10.39 11.84
CA ASP A 342 3.06 9.04 11.69
C ASP A 342 3.44 8.82 10.23
N ASP A 343 4.74 8.72 9.96
CA ASP A 343 5.29 8.49 8.62
C ASP A 343 5.85 7.08 8.54
N THR A 344 5.48 6.30 7.52
CA THR A 344 6.05 4.98 7.24
C THR A 344 6.50 4.90 5.79
N ASN A 345 7.70 4.39 5.56
CA ASN A 345 8.24 4.08 4.24
C ASN A 345 8.62 2.60 4.23
N VAL A 346 8.23 1.88 3.19
CA VAL A 346 8.55 0.48 2.99
C VAL A 346 9.10 0.30 1.58
N GLN A 347 10.27 -0.30 1.46
CA GLN A 347 10.93 -0.63 0.21
C GLN A 347 11.22 -2.11 0.17
N MET A 348 10.90 -2.73 -0.96
CA MET A 348 11.13 -4.15 -1.19
C MET A 348 11.85 -4.35 -2.50
N TYR A 349 12.85 -5.20 -2.46
CA TYR A 349 13.64 -5.63 -3.60
C TYR A 349 13.66 -7.15 -3.63
N SER A 350 13.46 -7.73 -4.80
CA SER A 350 13.68 -9.16 -4.98
C SER A 350 14.23 -9.50 -6.35
N LEU A 351 15.05 -10.53 -6.40
CA LEU A 351 15.56 -11.13 -7.62
C LEU A 351 15.31 -12.63 -7.56
N SER A 352 14.63 -13.15 -8.57
CA SER A 352 14.18 -14.54 -8.68
C SER A 352 14.67 -15.16 -9.98
N ASP A 353 15.46 -16.22 -9.91
CA ASP A 353 15.90 -17.03 -11.06
C ASP A 353 15.08 -18.32 -11.08
N THR A 354 14.46 -18.63 -12.22
CA THR A 354 13.70 -19.86 -12.44
C THR A 354 14.30 -20.61 -13.61
N ALA A 355 14.98 -21.71 -13.32
CA ALA A 355 15.69 -22.53 -14.29
C ALA A 355 15.15 -23.96 -14.35
N LEU A 356 15.12 -24.52 -15.55
CA LEU A 356 14.81 -25.93 -15.81
C LEU A 356 16.10 -26.68 -16.15
N LEU A 357 16.57 -27.51 -15.21
CA LEU A 357 17.76 -28.36 -15.35
C LEU A 357 17.34 -29.78 -15.70
N GLY A 358 17.30 -30.11 -16.99
CA GLY A 358 16.74 -31.38 -17.45
C GLY A 358 15.24 -31.42 -17.17
N ALA A 359 14.79 -32.34 -16.32
CA ALA A 359 13.40 -32.42 -15.88
C ALA A 359 13.16 -31.80 -14.49
N THR A 360 14.21 -31.31 -13.83
CA THR A 360 14.14 -30.66 -12.53
C THR A 360 13.88 -29.17 -12.71
N GLN A 361 12.93 -28.62 -11.97
CA GLN A 361 12.72 -27.18 -11.88
C GLN A 361 13.41 -26.64 -10.63
N LEU A 362 14.20 -25.58 -10.77
CA LEU A 362 14.88 -24.88 -9.69
C LEU A 362 14.44 -23.41 -9.71
N GLN A 363 13.95 -22.93 -8.58
CA GLN A 363 13.64 -21.53 -8.34
C GLN A 363 14.48 -21.02 -7.19
N THR A 364 15.17 -19.90 -7.38
CA THR A 364 15.98 -19.25 -6.35
C THR A 364 15.63 -17.79 -6.29
N SER A 365 15.21 -17.32 -5.13
CA SER A 365 14.86 -15.92 -4.88
C SER A 365 15.70 -15.36 -3.75
N VAL A 366 16.19 -14.14 -3.90
CA VAL A 366 16.80 -13.34 -2.83
C VAL A 366 16.03 -12.05 -2.68
N PHE A 367 15.89 -11.55 -1.45
CA PHE A 367 15.09 -10.36 -1.18
C PHE A 367 15.66 -9.49 -0.05
N SER A 368 15.30 -8.21 -0.09
CA SER A 368 15.48 -7.22 0.98
C SER A 368 14.17 -6.44 1.15
N LEU A 369 13.74 -6.28 2.38
CA LEU A 369 12.62 -5.45 2.79
C LEU A 369 13.13 -4.48 3.85
N ASP A 370 13.15 -3.20 3.50
CA ASP A 370 13.61 -2.12 4.35
C ASP A 370 12.39 -1.25 4.68
N SER A 371 12.10 -1.06 5.96
CA SER A 371 11.01 -0.21 6.42
C SER A 371 11.52 0.78 7.45
N THR A 372 11.18 2.04 7.27
CA THR A 372 11.43 3.09 8.25
C THR A 372 10.09 3.68 8.68
N GLY A 373 9.94 3.91 9.97
CA GLY A 373 8.75 4.50 10.58
C GLY A 373 9.16 5.65 11.48
N LEU A 374 8.38 6.72 11.50
CA LEU A 374 8.61 7.89 12.34
C LEU A 374 7.28 8.30 12.96
N MET A 375 7.15 8.02 14.26
CA MET A 375 6.07 8.57 15.08
C MET A 375 6.57 9.89 15.68
N ASN A 376 6.23 10.99 15.01
CA ASN A 376 6.60 12.34 15.44
C ASN A 376 5.50 12.96 16.30
N GLN A 377 5.69 12.90 17.61
CA GLN A 377 4.83 13.54 18.60
C GLN A 377 5.57 14.66 19.37
N LEU A 378 6.51 15.34 18.71
CA LEU A 378 7.28 16.43 19.33
C LEU A 378 6.42 17.67 19.62
N ALA A 379 5.29 17.81 18.91
CA ALA A 379 4.30 18.85 19.14
C ALA A 379 3.17 18.41 20.09
N ARG A 380 3.33 17.28 20.78
CA ARG A 380 2.27 16.73 21.63
C ARG A 380 1.98 17.61 22.83
N TYR A 381 0.69 17.79 23.13
CA TYR A 381 0.18 18.44 24.33
C TYR A 381 -0.67 17.46 25.15
N VAL A 382 -0.66 17.67 26.47
CA VAL A 382 -1.50 16.96 27.44
C VAL A 382 -2.00 17.99 28.44
N ASN A 383 -3.31 18.19 28.53
CA ASN A 383 -3.93 19.18 29.43
C ASN A 383 -3.34 20.61 29.28
N GLY A 384 -3.14 21.06 28.04
CA GLY A 384 -2.61 22.38 27.68
C GLY A 384 -1.09 22.54 27.89
N LEU A 385 -0.41 21.50 28.37
CA LEU A 385 1.03 21.50 28.63
C LEU A 385 1.76 20.70 27.54
N PRO A 386 2.88 21.22 27.00
CA PRO A 386 3.73 20.44 26.11
C PRO A 386 4.21 19.15 26.80
N SER A 387 3.98 18.02 26.15
CA SER A 387 4.42 16.68 26.58
C SER A 387 4.98 15.94 25.38
N PRO A 388 6.09 16.43 24.79
CA PRO A 388 6.67 15.87 23.57
C PRO A 388 7.03 14.39 23.79
N THR A 389 6.86 13.59 22.76
CA THR A 389 7.37 12.22 22.69
C THR A 389 7.61 11.83 21.23
N GLY A 390 7.96 10.58 20.98
CA GLY A 390 8.07 10.03 19.65
C GLY A 390 9.27 9.12 19.50
N PHE A 391 9.27 8.36 18.42
CA PHE A 391 10.35 7.44 18.08
C PHE A 391 10.46 7.28 16.56
N SER A 392 11.66 6.92 16.13
CA SER A 392 11.92 6.34 14.80
C SER A 392 12.08 4.84 14.96
N SER A 393 11.57 4.07 14.01
CA SER A 393 11.74 2.62 13.96
C SER A 393 12.26 2.20 12.59
N ASP A 394 13.33 1.42 12.56
CA ASP A 394 13.91 0.88 11.34
C ASP A 394 13.85 -0.65 11.38
N THR A 395 13.25 -1.24 10.35
CA THR A 395 13.20 -2.68 10.15
C THR A 395 13.89 -3.04 8.86
N ARG A 396 14.91 -3.90 8.92
CA ARG A 396 15.56 -4.44 7.74
C ARG A 396 15.46 -5.95 7.76
N SER A 397 14.81 -6.53 6.77
CA SER A 397 14.69 -7.98 6.59
C SER A 397 15.33 -8.39 5.28
N THR A 398 16.30 -9.30 5.33
CA THR A 398 16.90 -9.90 4.14
C THR A 398 16.69 -11.41 4.17
N GLY A 399 16.71 -12.04 3.00
CA GLY A 399 16.56 -13.48 2.96
C GLY A 399 16.67 -14.09 1.58
N TYR A 400 16.45 -15.40 1.56
CA TYR A 400 16.45 -16.22 0.36
C TYR A 400 15.39 -17.30 0.45
N VAL A 401 14.90 -17.73 -0.72
CA VAL A 401 14.03 -18.88 -0.91
C VAL A 401 14.64 -19.72 -2.04
N VAL A 402 14.81 -21.02 -1.82
CA VAL A 402 15.21 -21.97 -2.86
C VAL A 402 14.15 -23.06 -2.90
N ASN A 403 13.59 -23.34 -4.07
CA ASN A 403 12.65 -24.42 -4.29
C ASN A 403 13.12 -25.27 -5.47
N ALA A 404 13.29 -26.56 -5.27
CA ALA A 404 13.69 -27.51 -6.31
C ALA A 404 12.66 -28.63 -6.42
N THR A 405 12.00 -28.76 -7.57
CA THR A 405 11.03 -29.82 -7.86
C THR A 405 11.63 -30.86 -8.79
N LEU A 406 11.80 -32.08 -8.29
CA LEU A 406 12.43 -33.20 -8.96
C LEU A 406 11.38 -34.28 -9.33
N PRO A 407 11.28 -34.67 -10.60
CA PRO A 407 10.50 -35.84 -11.00
C PRO A 407 11.30 -37.12 -10.71
N ALA A 408 11.19 -37.66 -9.49
CA ALA A 408 11.98 -38.82 -9.07
C ALA A 408 11.52 -40.15 -9.74
N GLN A 409 10.21 -40.37 -9.89
CA GLN A 409 9.60 -41.52 -10.58
C GLN A 409 8.25 -41.13 -11.23
N GLN A 410 7.63 -42.01 -12.03
CA GLN A 410 6.39 -41.71 -12.78
C GLN A 410 5.22 -41.19 -11.92
N ARG A 411 5.18 -41.52 -10.63
CA ARG A 411 4.10 -41.15 -9.70
C ARG A 411 4.58 -40.34 -8.49
N HIS A 412 5.86 -39.99 -8.44
CA HIS A 412 6.45 -39.25 -7.32
C HIS A 412 6.90 -37.86 -7.78
N THR A 413 6.59 -36.85 -7.00
CA THR A 413 7.05 -35.47 -7.18
C THR A 413 7.75 -35.07 -5.90
N ILE A 414 9.08 -35.03 -5.92
CA ILE A 414 9.87 -34.61 -4.77
C ILE A 414 10.13 -33.11 -4.88
N ALA A 415 9.82 -32.34 -3.84
CA ALA A 415 10.17 -30.93 -3.76
C ALA A 415 11.06 -30.67 -2.54
N ILE A 416 12.17 -29.97 -2.74
CA ILE A 416 13.09 -29.53 -1.70
C ILE A 416 12.98 -28.01 -1.59
N GLN A 417 12.64 -27.53 -0.40
CA GLN A 417 12.52 -26.12 -0.09
C GLN A 417 13.53 -25.73 0.98
N ALA A 418 14.32 -24.69 0.71
CA ALA A 418 15.15 -24.02 1.68
C ALA A 418 14.71 -22.56 1.79
N TYR A 419 14.67 -22.03 3.00
CA TYR A 419 14.24 -20.68 3.27
C TYR A 419 15.09 -20.10 4.40
N GLY A 420 15.58 -18.88 4.24
CA GLY A 420 16.34 -18.20 5.27
C GLY A 420 15.98 -16.73 5.31
N THR A 421 15.82 -16.17 6.50
CA THR A 421 15.59 -14.74 6.70
C THR A 421 16.34 -14.24 7.93
N SER A 422 16.82 -13.01 7.85
CA SER A 422 17.41 -12.26 8.95
C SER A 422 16.74 -10.90 8.99
N SER A 423 16.04 -10.59 10.08
CA SER A 423 15.36 -9.33 10.31
C SER A 423 15.95 -8.61 11.52
N GLN A 424 16.34 -7.36 11.34
CA GLN A 424 16.77 -6.46 12.39
C GLN A 424 15.71 -5.37 12.57
N PHE A 425 15.23 -5.18 13.80
CA PHE A 425 14.32 -4.12 14.19
C PHE A 425 15.06 -3.19 15.16
N THR A 426 15.02 -1.88 14.95
CA THR A 426 15.65 -0.90 15.83
C THR A 426 14.68 0.23 16.11
N THR A 427 14.50 0.59 17.37
CA THR A 427 13.71 1.76 17.76
C THR A 427 14.61 2.79 18.43
N THR A 428 14.48 4.05 18.03
CA THR A 428 15.26 5.18 18.54
C THR A 428 14.30 6.27 19.04
N PRO A 429 14.32 6.63 20.33
CA PRO A 429 13.47 7.70 20.85
C PRO A 429 13.90 9.06 20.25
N LEU A 430 12.93 9.92 19.95
CA LEU A 430 13.22 11.28 19.45
C LEU A 430 13.61 12.25 20.58
N ILE A 431 13.30 11.90 21.83
CA ILE A 431 13.68 12.68 23.02
C ILE A 431 14.31 11.79 24.10
N PRO A 432 15.34 12.29 24.83
CA PRO A 432 16.00 11.50 25.88
C PRO A 432 15.08 11.04 27.01
N GLN A 433 14.08 11.84 27.38
CA GLN A 433 13.17 11.55 28.50
C GLN A 433 12.27 10.34 28.22
N ALA A 434 12.02 10.04 26.94
CA ALA A 434 11.23 8.90 26.53
C ALA A 434 12.06 7.62 26.33
N ALA A 435 13.40 7.71 26.41
CA ALA A 435 14.28 6.56 26.20
C ALA A 435 14.07 5.41 27.19
N GLN A 436 13.45 5.65 28.35
CA GLN A 436 13.08 4.60 29.31
C GLN A 436 11.84 3.79 28.88
N TYR A 437 11.08 4.29 27.91
CA TYR A 437 9.83 3.68 27.39
C TYR A 437 10.03 2.98 26.04
N TYR A 438 11.21 3.12 25.44
CA TYR A 438 11.57 2.53 24.16
C TYR A 438 12.92 1.84 24.29
N SER A 439 13.04 0.62 23.78
CA SER A 439 14.30 -0.14 23.78
C SER A 439 14.91 -0.25 22.39
N GLY A 440 16.20 -0.58 22.34
CA GLY A 440 17.04 -0.60 21.14
C GLY A 440 16.81 -1.79 20.19
N SER A 441 17.90 -2.27 19.57
CA SER A 441 17.84 -3.19 18.43
C SER A 441 17.60 -4.66 18.80
N GLU A 442 16.73 -5.36 18.07
CA GLU A 442 16.58 -6.82 18.09
C GLU A 442 16.92 -7.39 16.71
N THR A 443 17.52 -8.57 16.69
CA THR A 443 17.78 -9.31 15.47
C THR A 443 17.18 -10.70 15.59
N THR A 444 16.40 -11.08 14.59
CA THR A 444 15.79 -12.39 14.45
C THR A 444 16.25 -13.05 13.17
N GLN A 445 16.52 -14.33 13.27
CA GLN A 445 16.90 -15.17 12.15
C GLN A 445 15.96 -16.37 12.14
N TYR A 446 15.62 -16.84 10.96
CA TYR A 446 14.84 -18.04 10.77
C TYR A 446 15.33 -18.76 9.53
N ASN A 447 15.65 -20.05 9.67
CA ASN A 447 16.09 -20.89 8.57
C ASN A 447 15.29 -22.18 8.55
N VAL A 448 14.97 -22.68 7.37
CA VAL A 448 14.23 -23.91 7.14
C VAL A 448 14.89 -24.67 6.01
N LEU A 449 14.92 -25.99 6.16
CA LEU A 449 15.13 -26.94 5.08
C LEU A 449 14.05 -28.03 5.18
N GLN A 450 13.29 -28.23 4.12
CA GLN A 450 12.23 -29.23 4.05
C GLN A 450 12.29 -29.99 2.72
N ALA A 451 12.05 -31.29 2.78
CA ALA A 451 11.80 -32.13 1.62
C ALA A 451 10.37 -32.67 1.70
N SER A 452 9.68 -32.69 0.57
CA SER A 452 8.33 -33.25 0.43
C SER A 452 8.27 -34.20 -0.76
N ASP A 453 7.42 -35.21 -0.67
CA ASP A 453 7.11 -36.14 -1.74
C ASP A 453 5.59 -36.22 -1.90
N THR A 454 5.13 -35.94 -3.12
CA THR A 454 3.74 -36.12 -3.53
C THR A 454 3.64 -37.39 -4.37
N ILE A 455 2.91 -38.37 -3.84
CA ILE A 455 2.77 -39.72 -4.40
C ILE A 455 1.38 -39.88 -5.00
N HIS A 456 1.29 -39.92 -6.33
CA HIS A 456 0.05 -40.20 -7.06
C HIS A 456 -0.20 -41.72 -7.10
N SER A 457 -0.67 -42.28 -5.99
CA SER A 457 -0.94 -43.73 -5.84
C SER A 457 -1.97 -44.24 -6.87
N SER A 458 -2.94 -43.41 -7.25
CA SER A 458 -3.83 -43.65 -8.40
C SER A 458 -4.31 -42.33 -9.02
N ASP A 459 -5.16 -42.39 -10.05
CA ASP A 459 -5.88 -41.24 -10.61
C ASP A 459 -6.84 -40.57 -9.60
N LYS A 460 -7.15 -41.27 -8.50
CA LYS A 460 -8.08 -40.84 -7.46
C LYS A 460 -7.43 -40.61 -6.11
N LEU A 461 -6.19 -41.02 -5.88
CA LEU A 461 -5.55 -40.95 -4.57
C LEU A 461 -4.15 -40.36 -4.70
N THR A 462 -3.95 -39.22 -4.04
CA THR A 462 -2.65 -38.57 -3.87
C THR A 462 -2.28 -38.62 -2.40
N LEU A 463 -1.07 -39.07 -2.08
CA LEU A 463 -0.49 -39.02 -0.74
C LEU A 463 0.58 -37.93 -0.70
N LEU A 464 0.71 -37.26 0.44
CA LEU A 464 1.72 -36.24 0.68
C LEU A 464 2.51 -36.64 1.93
N GLY A 465 3.83 -36.64 1.82
CA GLY A 465 4.75 -36.76 2.95
C GLY A 465 5.77 -35.64 2.90
N SER A 466 6.11 -35.05 4.04
CA SER A 466 7.24 -34.12 4.12
C SER A 466 7.97 -34.27 5.46
N ALA A 467 9.26 -33.94 5.43
CA ALA A 467 10.11 -33.87 6.60
C ALA A 467 11.10 -32.72 6.44
N GLY A 468 11.38 -32.00 7.52
CA GLY A 468 12.24 -30.83 7.49
C GLY A 468 12.68 -30.42 8.88
N LEU A 469 13.50 -29.39 8.91
CA LEU A 469 14.10 -28.82 10.11
C LEU A 469 14.01 -27.30 10.01
N SER A 470 13.72 -26.64 11.13
CA SER A 470 13.81 -25.19 11.24
C SER A 470 14.67 -24.76 12.43
N THR A 471 15.35 -23.63 12.27
CA THR A 471 16.10 -22.95 13.34
C THR A 471 15.65 -21.51 13.41
N ALA A 472 15.69 -20.93 14.61
CA ALA A 472 15.29 -19.56 14.82
C ALA A 472 16.07 -18.89 15.96
N THR A 473 16.22 -17.57 15.93
CA THR A 473 16.72 -16.82 17.09
C THR A 473 15.79 -17.05 18.28
N GLY A 474 16.35 -17.24 19.48
CA GLY A 474 15.58 -17.56 20.68
C GLY A 474 15.25 -19.05 20.84
N ASN A 475 15.45 -19.87 19.80
CA ASN A 475 15.29 -21.31 19.93
C ASN A 475 16.56 -21.98 20.49
N SER A 476 16.43 -22.74 21.58
CA SER A 476 17.48 -23.66 22.04
C SER A 476 17.40 -24.96 21.22
N GLY A 477 17.84 -24.92 19.96
CA GLY A 477 17.94 -26.11 19.10
C GLY A 477 17.16 -26.05 17.78
N ILE A 478 17.04 -27.21 17.13
CA ILE A 478 16.37 -27.40 15.85
C ILE A 478 14.93 -27.88 16.11
N SER A 479 13.95 -27.29 15.44
CA SER A 479 12.56 -27.77 15.45
C SER A 479 12.31 -28.70 14.26
N GLU A 480 11.67 -29.84 14.52
CA GLU A 480 11.30 -30.80 13.48
C GLU A 480 10.00 -30.37 12.78
N LEU A 481 10.01 -30.45 11.45
CA LEU A 481 8.86 -30.22 10.59
C LEU A 481 8.48 -31.54 9.94
N ALA A 482 7.20 -31.89 9.92
CA ALA A 482 6.74 -33.05 9.17
C ALA A 482 5.28 -32.89 8.76
N THR A 483 4.94 -33.34 7.57
CA THR A 483 3.54 -33.38 7.12
C THR A 483 3.22 -34.77 6.58
N ALA A 484 2.06 -35.30 6.93
CA ALA A 484 1.48 -36.48 6.31
C ALA A 484 0.05 -36.14 5.87
N GLY A 485 -0.30 -36.39 4.62
CA GLY A 485 -1.62 -36.09 4.10
C GLY A 485 -2.06 -37.01 2.99
N ALA A 486 -3.36 -37.00 2.72
CA ALA A 486 -3.97 -37.75 1.63
C ALA A 486 -5.13 -36.95 1.05
N THR A 487 -5.22 -36.95 -0.29
CA THR A 487 -6.35 -36.42 -1.05
C THR A 487 -6.96 -37.54 -1.86
N TRP A 488 -8.24 -37.83 -1.63
CA TRP A 488 -9.00 -38.89 -2.27
C TRP A 488 -10.20 -38.34 -3.04
N ARG A 489 -10.26 -38.66 -4.33
CA ARG A 489 -11.32 -38.28 -5.28
C ARG A 489 -12.08 -39.52 -5.75
N PRO A 490 -12.94 -40.14 -4.91
CA PRO A 490 -13.63 -41.39 -5.26
C PRO A 490 -14.50 -41.25 -6.52
N THR A 491 -15.12 -40.07 -6.68
CA THR A 491 -15.93 -39.67 -7.82
C THR A 491 -15.31 -38.40 -8.44
N ALA A 492 -15.79 -38.00 -9.61
CA ALA A 492 -15.41 -36.71 -10.20
C ALA A 492 -15.99 -35.50 -9.44
N ARG A 493 -16.90 -35.72 -8.47
CA ARG A 493 -17.57 -34.66 -7.72
C ARG A 493 -17.14 -34.56 -6.27
N ASP A 494 -16.64 -35.62 -5.68
CA ASP A 494 -16.30 -35.67 -4.27
C ASP A 494 -14.77 -35.67 -4.11
N THR A 495 -14.26 -34.73 -3.32
CA THR A 495 -12.85 -34.70 -2.90
C THR A 495 -12.82 -34.72 -1.37
N TYR A 496 -12.11 -35.68 -0.80
CA TYR A 496 -11.79 -35.74 0.62
C TYR A 496 -10.31 -35.44 0.77
N ALA A 497 -9.92 -34.58 1.69
CA ALA A 497 -8.52 -34.40 2.06
C ALA A 497 -8.35 -34.50 3.57
N ALA A 498 -7.25 -35.08 4.00
CA ALA A 498 -6.85 -35.10 5.40
C ALA A 498 -5.35 -34.83 5.49
N SER A 499 -4.93 -34.01 6.44
CA SER A 499 -3.53 -33.73 6.70
C SER A 499 -3.24 -33.63 8.18
N PHE A 500 -2.07 -34.12 8.56
CA PHE A 500 -1.45 -33.94 9.87
C PHE A 500 -0.11 -33.26 9.68
N THR A 501 0.09 -32.13 10.35
CA THR A 501 1.31 -31.31 10.22
C THR A 501 1.92 -31.07 11.59
N LEU A 502 3.19 -31.45 11.74
CA LEU A 502 4.10 -30.99 12.76
C LEU A 502 4.80 -29.74 12.22
N GLY A 503 4.53 -28.59 12.83
CA GLY A 503 5.16 -27.31 12.49
C GLY A 503 6.04 -26.81 13.62
N GLY A 504 7.09 -26.09 13.27
CA GLY A 504 7.92 -25.30 14.17
C GLY A 504 8.00 -23.88 13.61
N ALA A 505 7.84 -22.88 14.44
CA ALA A 505 7.98 -21.49 14.02
C ALA A 505 9.16 -20.83 14.71
N ALA A 506 9.60 -19.73 14.09
CA ALA A 506 10.53 -18.83 14.73
C ALA A 506 9.99 -18.35 16.06
N ALA A 507 10.88 -18.14 17.01
CA ALA A 507 10.56 -17.39 18.20
C ALA A 507 10.11 -15.99 17.73
N THR A 508 8.86 -15.66 17.99
CA THR A 508 8.25 -14.35 17.70
C THR A 508 9.13 -13.24 18.27
N GLN A 509 9.43 -12.18 17.51
CA GLN A 509 10.15 -11.01 18.06
C GLN A 509 9.54 -10.62 19.40
N GLY A 510 10.37 -10.49 20.43
CA GLY A 510 9.88 -10.00 21.71
C GLY A 510 9.33 -8.58 21.51
N ARG A 511 8.26 -8.19 22.20
CA ARG A 511 8.04 -6.73 22.34
C ARG A 511 9.14 -6.22 23.26
N LEU A 512 10.23 -5.75 22.65
CA LEU A 512 11.30 -5.05 23.35
C LEU A 512 10.67 -3.87 24.08
N GLN A 513 10.69 -3.92 25.42
CA GLN A 513 10.36 -2.88 26.40
C GLN A 513 9.56 -1.63 25.95
N ILE A 514 8.43 -1.79 25.25
CA ILE A 514 7.48 -0.69 25.04
C ILE A 514 6.57 -0.65 26.26
N LEU A 515 7.03 -0.02 27.34
CA LEU A 515 6.14 0.39 28.41
C LEU A 515 5.45 1.67 27.97
N THR A 516 4.13 1.66 27.87
CA THR A 516 3.37 2.86 27.50
C THR A 516 3.64 3.99 28.48
N ASP A 517 4.05 5.14 27.95
CA ASP A 517 4.11 6.41 28.68
C ASP A 517 2.79 6.66 29.43
N PRO A 518 2.78 7.00 30.73
CA PRO A 518 1.55 7.24 31.49
C PRO A 518 0.57 8.21 30.82
N ALA A 519 1.06 9.22 30.10
CA ALA A 519 0.19 10.15 29.39
C ALA A 519 -0.45 9.56 28.13
N SER A 520 0.10 8.47 27.58
CA SER A 520 -0.42 7.73 26.42
C SER A 520 -1.29 6.53 26.83
N LEU A 521 -1.54 6.34 28.13
CA LEU A 521 -2.46 5.32 28.60
C LEU A 521 -3.88 5.63 28.15
N ARG A 522 -4.57 4.56 27.80
CA ARG A 522 -5.94 4.62 27.29
C ARG A 522 -6.91 4.41 28.44
N PHE A 523 -7.46 5.51 28.96
CA PHE A 523 -8.40 5.47 30.10
C PHE A 523 -9.83 5.14 29.67
N ASP A 524 -10.52 4.38 30.50
CA ASP A 524 -11.98 4.26 30.56
C ASP A 524 -12.41 4.74 31.95
N CYS A 525 -12.92 5.97 32.00
CA CYS A 525 -13.26 6.63 33.25
C CYS A 525 -14.52 6.06 33.91
N VAL A 526 -15.43 5.46 33.13
CA VAL A 526 -16.65 4.82 33.65
C VAL A 526 -16.26 3.53 34.36
N GLY A 527 -15.43 2.72 33.69
CA GLY A 527 -14.87 1.50 34.26
C GLY A 527 -13.83 1.71 35.36
N LYS A 528 -13.27 2.92 35.43
CA LYS A 528 -12.07 3.25 36.20
C LYS A 528 -10.94 2.28 35.89
N VAL A 529 -10.69 2.04 34.61
CA VAL A 529 -9.58 1.19 34.13
C VAL A 529 -8.74 1.93 33.11
N ALA A 530 -7.48 1.53 32.92
CA ALA A 530 -6.67 2.01 31.80
C ALA A 530 -5.86 0.89 31.16
N PHE A 531 -5.65 1.04 29.86
CA PHE A 531 -4.96 0.07 29.01
C PHE A 531 -3.68 0.65 28.42
N GLY A 532 -2.65 -0.18 28.31
CA GLY A 532 -1.37 0.15 27.69
C GLY A 532 -0.66 -1.08 27.14
N SER A 533 0.60 -0.93 26.78
CA SER A 533 1.54 -2.00 26.45
C SER A 533 2.65 -2.04 27.51
N ALA A 534 3.17 -3.23 27.79
CA ALA A 534 4.29 -3.42 28.71
C ALA A 534 5.31 -4.41 28.12
N PRO A 535 6.56 -4.40 28.65
CA PRO A 535 7.58 -5.37 28.27
C PRO A 535 7.09 -6.81 28.48
N GLY A 536 7.36 -7.68 27.51
CA GLY A 536 7.01 -9.10 27.57
C GLY A 536 8.16 -10.02 27.95
N GLN A 537 7.83 -11.30 28.07
CA GLN A 537 8.82 -12.37 28.15
C GLN A 537 9.44 -12.63 26.78
N SER A 538 10.71 -13.04 26.76
CA SER A 538 11.36 -13.48 25.53
C SER A 538 10.71 -14.76 24.98
N PRO A 539 10.66 -14.92 23.66
CA PRO A 539 10.06 -16.08 23.03
C PRO A 539 10.87 -17.35 23.34
N THR A 540 10.18 -18.50 23.32
CA THR A 540 10.75 -19.84 23.54
C THR A 540 10.54 -20.72 22.31
N ASN A 541 11.15 -21.92 22.28
CA ASN A 541 10.88 -22.93 21.24
C ASN A 541 9.38 -23.13 21.06
N SER A 542 8.88 -22.81 19.87
CA SER A 542 7.48 -23.00 19.51
C SER A 542 7.30 -24.20 18.58
N SER A 543 6.30 -25.01 18.85
CA SER A 543 5.91 -26.15 18.02
C SER A 543 4.40 -26.18 17.85
N SER A 544 3.92 -26.86 16.81
CA SER A 544 2.50 -27.08 16.58
C SER A 544 2.23 -28.46 16.00
N ASN A 545 1.09 -29.02 16.40
CA ASN A 545 0.52 -30.23 15.83
C ASN A 545 -0.85 -29.86 15.30
N SER A 546 -1.05 -29.94 13.98
CA SER A 546 -2.28 -29.58 13.31
C SER A 546 -2.88 -30.79 12.60
N LEU A 547 -4.18 -31.01 12.76
CA LEU A 547 -4.98 -31.99 12.03
C LEU A 547 -6.07 -31.25 11.29
N ARG A 548 -6.16 -31.45 9.98
CA ARG A 548 -7.20 -30.87 9.12
C ARG A 548 -7.85 -31.97 8.30
N VAL A 549 -9.18 -31.93 8.19
CA VAL A 549 -9.98 -32.82 7.34
C VAL A 549 -10.93 -31.96 6.54
N SER A 550 -10.95 -32.12 5.21
CA SER A 550 -11.88 -31.41 4.34
C SER A 550 -12.64 -32.36 3.42
N TYR A 551 -13.87 -31.96 3.10
CA TYR A 551 -14.73 -32.59 2.13
C TYR A 551 -15.27 -31.52 1.19
N THR A 552 -15.06 -31.68 -0.11
CA THR A 552 -15.57 -30.80 -1.15
C THR A 552 -16.45 -31.58 -2.11
N HIS A 553 -17.66 -31.09 -2.34
CA HIS A 553 -18.61 -31.63 -3.30
C HIS A 553 -18.85 -30.64 -4.45
N GLN A 554 -18.64 -31.10 -5.69
CA GLN A 554 -18.92 -30.35 -6.90
C GLN A 554 -20.38 -30.55 -7.31
N LEU A 555 -21.15 -29.46 -7.27
CA LEU A 555 -22.52 -29.36 -7.77
C LEU A 555 -22.49 -29.08 -9.28
N HIS A 556 -23.64 -29.16 -9.95
CA HIS A 556 -23.72 -28.82 -11.39
C HIS A 556 -23.46 -27.34 -11.70
N GLY A 557 -23.52 -26.47 -10.69
CA GLY A 557 -23.33 -25.03 -10.83
C GLY A 557 -22.54 -24.42 -9.67
N GLY A 558 -21.59 -25.17 -9.09
CA GLY A 558 -20.72 -24.65 -8.05
C GLY A 558 -20.18 -25.75 -7.13
N ASN A 559 -19.77 -25.39 -5.92
CA ASN A 559 -19.23 -26.35 -4.96
C ASN A 559 -19.63 -26.00 -3.53
N VAL A 560 -19.51 -27.00 -2.65
CA VAL A 560 -19.61 -26.83 -1.20
C VAL A 560 -18.44 -27.56 -0.57
N SER A 561 -17.77 -26.92 0.39
CA SER A 561 -16.62 -27.44 1.11
C SER A 561 -16.85 -27.34 2.61
N LEU A 562 -16.65 -28.44 3.33
CA LEU A 562 -16.60 -28.49 4.79
C LEU A 562 -15.17 -28.81 5.21
N THR A 563 -14.59 -27.99 6.07
CA THR A 563 -13.28 -28.23 6.68
C THR A 563 -13.41 -28.27 8.18
N LEU A 564 -12.86 -29.31 8.80
CA LEU A 564 -12.69 -29.45 10.25
C LEU A 564 -11.21 -29.34 10.56
N TYR A 565 -10.85 -28.59 11.60
CA TYR A 565 -9.46 -28.41 11.98
C TYR A 565 -9.29 -28.46 13.50
N ARG A 566 -8.12 -28.90 13.92
CA ARG A 566 -7.65 -28.84 15.29
C ARG A 566 -6.14 -28.67 15.29
N GLN A 567 -5.65 -27.64 15.96
CA GLN A 567 -4.24 -27.35 16.10
C GLN A 567 -3.88 -27.07 17.56
N VAL A 568 -2.85 -27.75 18.05
CA VAL A 568 -2.24 -27.49 19.36
C VAL A 568 -0.90 -26.84 19.12
N GLN A 569 -0.71 -25.63 19.62
CA GLN A 569 0.58 -24.95 19.62
C GLN A 569 1.17 -25.04 21.03
N ASN A 570 2.48 -25.30 21.17
CA ASN A 570 3.18 -25.37 22.45
C ASN A 570 4.36 -24.40 22.44
N GLY A 571 4.63 -23.75 23.57
CA GLY A 571 5.79 -22.86 23.74
C GLY A 571 5.70 -21.57 22.93
N VAL A 572 4.50 -21.17 22.49
CA VAL A 572 4.30 -19.93 21.73
C VAL A 572 4.29 -18.71 22.64
N LEU A 573 4.62 -17.55 22.07
CA LEU A 573 4.39 -16.27 22.68
C LEU A 573 2.94 -15.84 22.43
N LEU A 574 2.24 -15.43 23.49
CA LEU A 574 0.87 -14.95 23.41
C LEU A 574 0.81 -13.51 23.97
N PRO A 575 0.53 -12.49 23.14
CA PRO A 575 0.19 -11.18 23.67
C PRO A 575 -1.18 -11.25 24.37
N VAL A 576 -1.19 -10.96 25.67
CA VAL A 576 -2.41 -10.89 26.50
C VAL A 576 -2.42 -9.61 27.32
N ASP A 577 -3.60 -9.16 27.75
CA ASP A 577 -3.67 -8.10 28.74
C ASP A 577 -3.42 -8.66 30.14
N VAL A 578 -2.32 -8.21 30.75
CA VAL A 578 -1.90 -8.56 32.10
C VAL A 578 -2.19 -7.41 33.05
N ASN A 579 -2.75 -7.74 34.23
CA ASN A 579 -3.08 -6.74 35.23
C ASN A 579 -1.83 -6.04 35.80
N GLY A 580 -1.90 -4.74 36.03
CA GLY A 580 -0.79 -3.93 36.52
C GLY A 580 -0.35 -4.30 37.93
N TYR A 581 -1.23 -4.83 38.78
CA TYR A 581 -0.85 -5.37 40.09
C TYR A 581 0.13 -6.54 39.95
N ILE A 582 -0.15 -7.42 38.99
CA ILE A 582 0.67 -8.60 38.69
C ILE A 582 2.04 -8.17 38.15
N LEU A 583 2.08 -7.22 37.22
CA LEU A 583 3.32 -6.67 36.68
C LEU A 583 4.15 -5.89 37.72
N ASN A 584 3.49 -5.17 38.63
CA ASN A 584 4.14 -4.47 39.73
C ASN A 584 4.81 -5.46 40.70
N GLN A 585 4.15 -6.58 41.01
CA GLN A 585 4.74 -7.65 41.83
C GLN A 585 5.96 -8.30 41.16
N LEU A 586 5.98 -8.36 39.83
CA LEU A 586 7.10 -8.86 39.04
C LEU A 586 8.20 -7.81 38.83
N GLY A 587 8.06 -6.59 39.38
CA GLY A 587 9.04 -5.51 39.22
C GLY A 587 9.16 -4.98 37.79
N GLN A 588 8.14 -5.19 36.94
CA GLN A 588 8.15 -4.75 35.54
C GLN A 588 7.75 -3.28 35.36
N LEU A 589 7.12 -2.68 36.38
CA LEU A 589 6.77 -1.26 36.38
C LEU A 589 7.86 -0.44 37.09
N PRO A 590 8.41 0.62 36.47
CA PRO A 590 9.37 1.51 37.11
C PRO A 590 8.83 2.15 38.39
N TYR A 591 9.74 2.44 39.33
CA TYR A 591 9.38 3.20 40.53
C TYR A 591 8.82 4.58 40.15
N GLY A 592 7.67 4.96 40.71
CA GLY A 592 7.01 6.23 40.38
C GLY A 592 5.96 6.12 39.26
N TYR A 593 5.91 5.00 38.52
CA TYR A 593 5.01 4.87 37.36
C TYR A 593 3.53 5.02 37.76
N LEU A 594 3.08 4.29 38.79
CA LEU A 594 1.69 4.36 39.26
C LEU A 594 1.31 5.76 39.78
N GLN A 595 2.26 6.50 40.38
CA GLN A 595 2.04 7.88 40.81
C GLN A 595 1.84 8.81 39.60
N GLN A 596 2.58 8.60 38.51
CA GLN A 596 2.39 9.35 37.27
C GLN A 596 1.05 9.04 36.63
N VAL A 597 0.66 7.75 36.56
CA VAL A 597 -0.67 7.34 36.08
C VAL A 597 -1.78 8.00 36.90
N GLN A 598 -1.67 7.99 38.23
CA GLN A 598 -2.62 8.66 39.13
C GLN A 598 -2.73 10.16 38.84
N ALA A 599 -1.60 10.84 38.58
CA ALA A 599 -1.59 12.25 38.25
C ALA A 599 -2.33 12.54 36.93
N ILE A 600 -2.12 11.71 35.90
CA ILE A 600 -2.85 11.82 34.63
C ILE A 600 -4.34 11.51 34.83
N TYR A 601 -4.69 10.46 35.59
CA TYR A 601 -6.07 10.10 35.89
C TYR A 601 -6.86 11.24 36.54
N ASN A 602 -6.24 11.99 37.46
CA ASN A 602 -6.88 13.14 38.11
C ASN A 602 -6.90 14.40 37.22
N SER A 603 -6.15 14.42 36.12
CA SER A 603 -6.09 15.58 35.22
C SER A 603 -7.27 15.59 34.23
N PRO A 604 -7.61 16.76 33.64
CA PRO A 604 -8.58 16.86 32.55
C PRO A 604 -8.23 16.01 31.31
N ALA A 605 -6.94 15.70 31.10
CA ALA A 605 -6.51 14.84 29.99
C ALA A 605 -6.78 13.34 30.24
N GLY A 606 -6.93 12.93 31.50
CA GLY A 606 -7.31 11.57 31.88
C GLY A 606 -8.81 11.47 32.14
N CYS A 607 -9.19 11.39 33.41
CA CYS A 607 -10.57 11.22 33.84
C CYS A 607 -11.13 12.39 34.65
N ASN A 608 -10.36 13.47 34.82
CA ASN A 608 -10.72 14.61 35.66
C ASN A 608 -11.24 14.18 37.05
N ALA A 609 -10.70 13.08 37.57
CA ALA A 609 -11.18 12.52 38.82
C ALA A 609 -10.85 13.47 39.99
N PRO A 610 -11.74 13.59 41.01
CA PRO A 610 -11.46 14.43 42.16
C PRO A 610 -10.08 14.13 42.75
N PRO A 611 -9.31 15.15 43.16
CA PRO A 611 -8.02 14.95 43.82
C PRO A 611 -8.18 13.95 44.97
N ASN A 612 -7.32 12.91 45.00
CA ASN A 612 -7.35 11.76 45.91
C ASN A 612 -8.31 10.62 45.56
N THR A 613 -8.95 10.60 44.39
CA THR A 613 -9.64 9.39 43.90
C THR A 613 -8.58 8.33 43.57
N PRO A 614 -8.46 7.24 44.36
CA PRO A 614 -7.37 6.29 44.18
C PRO A 614 -7.51 5.55 42.86
N PHE A 615 -6.42 5.49 42.11
CA PHE A 615 -6.24 4.70 40.92
C PHE A 615 -5.11 3.69 41.18
N ALA A 616 -5.50 2.45 41.43
CA ALA A 616 -4.61 1.39 41.89
C ALA A 616 -4.11 0.52 40.73
N ALA A 617 -3.07 -0.27 40.98
CA ALA A 617 -2.49 -1.16 39.96
C ALA A 617 -3.48 -2.21 39.43
N GLN A 618 -4.51 -2.57 40.20
CA GLN A 618 -5.59 -3.48 39.78
C GLN A 618 -6.46 -2.91 38.65
N GLN A 619 -6.41 -1.60 38.45
CA GLN A 619 -7.17 -0.88 37.42
C GLN A 619 -6.35 -0.69 36.14
N LEU A 620 -5.12 -1.20 36.09
CA LEU A 620 -4.26 -1.15 34.92
C LEU A 620 -4.21 -2.50 34.23
N TYR A 621 -4.25 -2.48 32.90
CA TYR A 621 -4.05 -3.65 32.06
C TYR A 621 -3.05 -3.34 30.97
N PHE A 622 -2.10 -4.24 30.74
CA PHE A 622 -1.07 -4.05 29.75
C PHE A 622 -0.99 -5.24 28.81
N THR A 623 -1.09 -4.98 27.50
CA THR A 623 -0.80 -5.98 26.49
C THR A 623 0.67 -6.36 26.60
N THR A 624 0.91 -7.58 27.07
CA THR A 624 2.20 -8.12 27.44
C THR A 624 2.38 -9.48 26.76
N PRO A 625 3.43 -9.68 25.95
CA PRO A 625 3.76 -11.00 25.42
C PRO A 625 4.16 -11.98 26.54
N VAL A 626 3.44 -13.09 26.65
CA VAL A 626 3.70 -14.17 27.63
C VAL A 626 4.21 -15.40 26.90
N SER A 627 5.36 -15.93 27.30
CA SER A 627 6.01 -17.06 26.63
C SER A 627 5.68 -18.41 27.27
N GLY A 628 6.06 -19.50 26.61
CA GLY A 628 5.79 -20.85 27.10
C GLY A 628 4.31 -21.28 27.03
N VAL A 629 3.47 -20.53 26.31
CA VAL A 629 2.02 -20.76 26.30
C VAL A 629 1.69 -21.93 25.37
N ARG A 630 0.84 -22.85 25.84
CA ARG A 630 0.14 -23.84 25.04
C ARG A 630 -1.21 -23.27 24.59
N ARG A 631 -1.47 -23.28 23.28
CA ARG A 631 -2.74 -22.84 22.68
C ARG A 631 -3.45 -23.99 21.97
N LEU A 632 -4.77 -23.98 22.02
CA LEU A 632 -5.62 -24.89 21.28
C LEU A 632 -6.52 -24.08 20.34
N TYR A 633 -6.43 -24.39 19.06
CA TYR A 633 -7.32 -23.89 18.01
C TYR A 633 -8.11 -25.06 17.47
N GLN A 634 -9.41 -24.89 17.29
CA GLN A 634 -10.25 -25.94 16.72
C GLN A 634 -11.53 -25.34 16.16
N GLY A 635 -12.03 -25.93 15.10
CA GLY A 635 -13.20 -25.37 14.47
C GLY A 635 -13.70 -26.12 13.25
N ALA A 636 -14.69 -25.51 12.62
CA ALA A 636 -15.30 -25.96 11.39
C ALA A 636 -15.53 -24.76 10.47
N ALA A 637 -15.25 -24.92 9.18
CA ALA A 637 -15.53 -23.95 8.14
C ALA A 637 -16.37 -24.61 7.04
N LEU A 638 -17.55 -24.07 6.79
CA LEU A 638 -18.38 -24.41 5.64
C LEU A 638 -18.29 -23.26 4.64
N THR A 639 -17.82 -23.52 3.43
CA THR A 639 -17.74 -22.53 2.34
C THR A 639 -18.35 -23.11 1.07
N GLY A 640 -18.75 -22.26 0.14
CA GLY A 640 -19.17 -22.72 -1.17
C GLY A 640 -19.77 -21.61 -2.00
N TYR A 641 -20.03 -21.95 -3.25
CA TYR A 641 -20.83 -21.12 -4.13
C TYR A 641 -21.79 -21.95 -4.95
N VAL A 642 -22.91 -21.34 -5.33
CA VAL A 642 -23.91 -21.92 -6.20
C VAL A 642 -24.40 -20.87 -7.19
N THR A 643 -24.44 -21.23 -8.46
CA THR A 643 -24.93 -20.39 -9.55
C THR A 643 -26.35 -20.80 -9.95
N PHE A 644 -27.26 -19.82 -9.96
CA PHE A 644 -28.64 -19.92 -10.38
C PHE A 644 -28.88 -19.01 -11.59
N GLY A 645 -28.66 -19.53 -12.80
CA GLY A 645 -28.70 -18.71 -14.01
C GLY A 645 -27.59 -17.67 -13.99
N ASN A 646 -27.94 -16.39 -13.87
CA ASN A 646 -26.98 -15.28 -13.79
C ASN A 646 -26.76 -14.77 -12.36
N LEU A 647 -27.30 -15.44 -11.34
CA LEU A 647 -27.05 -15.16 -9.94
C LEU A 647 -25.99 -16.12 -9.41
N VAL A 648 -24.90 -15.62 -8.86
CA VAL A 648 -23.93 -16.38 -8.08
C VAL A 648 -24.15 -16.07 -6.61
N VAL A 649 -24.33 -17.12 -5.81
CA VAL A 649 -24.45 -17.03 -4.35
C VAL A 649 -23.21 -17.68 -3.75
N GLN A 650 -22.40 -16.90 -3.03
CA GLN A 650 -21.23 -17.39 -2.30
C GLN A 650 -21.51 -17.30 -0.81
N GLY A 651 -21.44 -18.41 -0.08
CA GLY A 651 -21.77 -18.44 1.34
C GLY A 651 -20.66 -19.05 2.16
N PHE A 652 -20.50 -18.58 3.40
CA PHE A 652 -19.67 -19.25 4.38
C PHE A 652 -20.25 -19.20 5.81
N TYR A 653 -19.83 -20.16 6.62
CA TYR A 653 -20.10 -20.23 8.05
C TYR A 653 -18.90 -20.85 8.78
N ASN A 654 -18.36 -20.14 9.76
CA ASN A 654 -17.19 -20.54 10.56
C ASN A 654 -17.55 -20.68 12.03
N LEU A 655 -17.05 -21.76 12.62
CA LEU A 655 -16.96 -21.98 14.06
C LEU A 655 -15.49 -21.99 14.44
N THR A 656 -15.07 -21.10 15.34
CA THR A 656 -13.66 -20.91 15.71
C THR A 656 -13.50 -20.89 17.23
N GLY A 657 -12.92 -21.97 17.76
CA GLY A 657 -12.46 -22.04 19.15
C GLY A 657 -10.97 -21.73 19.24
N ALA A 658 -10.59 -20.79 20.10
CA ALA A 658 -9.20 -20.44 20.39
C ALA A 658 -9.03 -20.33 21.90
N GLN A 659 -8.13 -21.11 22.49
CA GLN A 659 -7.97 -21.22 23.95
C GLN A 659 -6.48 -21.20 24.33
N ALA A 660 -6.16 -20.62 25.49
CA ALA A 660 -4.86 -20.81 26.14
C ALA A 660 -4.99 -21.88 27.23
N ASN A 661 -4.16 -22.91 27.21
CA ASN A 661 -4.18 -24.03 28.17
C ASN A 661 -2.86 -24.12 28.93
N SER A 662 -2.49 -23.04 29.62
CA SER A 662 -1.23 -22.94 30.39
C SER A 662 -1.49 -22.50 31.81
N GLY A 663 -0.88 -23.19 32.78
CA GLY A 663 -0.90 -22.79 34.19
C GLY A 663 0.27 -21.86 34.48
N THR A 664 0.08 -20.56 34.21
CA THR A 664 1.03 -19.51 34.58
C THR A 664 0.32 -18.56 35.53
N TYR A 665 1.05 -18.05 36.53
CA TYR A 665 0.53 -17.05 37.46
C TYR A 665 -0.06 -15.79 36.77
N LEU A 666 0.39 -15.49 35.55
CA LEU A 666 -0.17 -14.41 34.73
C LEU A 666 -1.62 -14.68 34.28
N PHE A 667 -2.02 -15.96 34.15
CA PHE A 667 -3.37 -16.39 33.81
C PHE A 667 -4.15 -16.84 35.05
N ASP A 668 -3.47 -17.49 36.00
CA ASP A 668 -4.04 -18.07 37.22
C ASP A 668 -4.17 -17.04 38.36
N ASN A 669 -4.77 -15.88 38.07
CA ASN A 669 -5.06 -14.84 39.05
C ASN A 669 -6.46 -14.26 38.83
N PRO A 670 -7.14 -13.75 39.89
CA PRO A 670 -8.54 -13.31 39.81
C PRO A 670 -8.78 -12.13 38.86
N TRP A 671 -7.73 -11.44 38.43
CA TRP A 671 -7.79 -10.29 37.53
C TRP A 671 -7.52 -10.64 36.06
N SER A 672 -7.17 -11.89 35.75
CA SER A 672 -6.87 -12.27 34.37
C SER A 672 -8.13 -12.34 33.52
N ILE A 673 -8.08 -11.72 32.34
CA ILE A 673 -9.09 -11.88 31.28
C ILE A 673 -8.77 -13.06 30.35
N THR A 674 -7.53 -13.57 30.39
CA THR A 674 -7.15 -14.78 29.68
C THR A 674 -7.29 -15.96 30.62
N ILE A 675 -8.46 -16.59 30.60
CA ILE A 675 -8.79 -17.69 31.51
C ILE A 675 -8.39 -19.02 30.86
N PRO A 676 -7.54 -19.84 31.51
CA PRO A 676 -7.11 -21.10 30.94
C PRO A 676 -8.28 -22.03 30.57
N GLY A 677 -8.26 -22.59 29.36
CA GLY A 677 -9.32 -23.45 28.84
C GLY A 677 -10.58 -22.74 28.34
N GLN A 678 -10.68 -21.42 28.48
CA GLN A 678 -11.79 -20.62 27.92
C GLN A 678 -11.40 -19.99 26.59
N GLN A 679 -12.41 -19.50 25.86
CA GLN A 679 -12.21 -18.76 24.62
C GLN A 679 -11.34 -17.53 24.89
N LEU A 680 -10.30 -17.33 24.08
CA LEU A 680 -9.47 -16.14 24.14
C LEU A 680 -10.30 -14.89 23.89
N PRO A 681 -10.04 -13.78 24.61
CA PRO A 681 -10.68 -12.50 24.33
C PRO A 681 -10.56 -12.11 22.86
N ASN A 682 -11.59 -11.45 22.32
CA ASN A 682 -11.61 -10.88 20.97
C ASN A 682 -11.58 -11.89 19.81
N VAL A 683 -11.73 -13.19 20.09
CA VAL A 683 -11.90 -14.22 19.07
C VAL A 683 -13.38 -14.66 19.01
N PRO A 684 -14.14 -14.25 17.99
CA PRO A 684 -15.56 -14.60 17.91
C PRO A 684 -15.71 -16.10 17.62
N LEU A 685 -16.63 -16.75 18.34
CA LEU A 685 -16.89 -18.18 18.15
C LEU A 685 -17.53 -18.47 16.79
N GLN A 686 -18.37 -17.55 16.28
CA GLN A 686 -19.14 -17.73 15.05
C GLN A 686 -18.93 -16.54 14.11
N ARG A 687 -18.73 -16.83 12.82
CA ARG A 687 -18.78 -15.85 11.74
C ARG A 687 -19.51 -16.44 10.55
N ALA A 688 -20.31 -15.65 9.86
CA ALA A 688 -21.03 -16.09 8.66
C ALA A 688 -21.05 -14.97 7.64
N GLY A 689 -21.10 -15.33 6.36
CA GLY A 689 -21.21 -14.35 5.31
C GLY A 689 -21.91 -14.91 4.08
N VAL A 690 -22.56 -14.03 3.32
CA VAL A 690 -23.13 -14.35 2.02
C VAL A 690 -22.92 -13.20 1.06
N VAL A 691 -22.44 -13.52 -0.14
CA VAL A 691 -22.26 -12.60 -1.26
C VAL A 691 -23.18 -13.04 -2.39
N LEU A 692 -23.92 -12.09 -2.94
CA LEU A 692 -24.81 -12.24 -4.07
C LEU A 692 -24.24 -11.39 -5.21
N ASP A 693 -24.02 -12.02 -6.35
CA ASP A 693 -23.59 -11.37 -7.59
C ASP A 693 -24.60 -11.71 -8.70
N TYR A 694 -25.34 -10.72 -9.17
CA TYR A 694 -26.39 -10.89 -10.17
C TYR A 694 -26.16 -10.01 -11.40
N LYS A 695 -25.88 -10.64 -12.54
CA LYS A 695 -25.77 -9.96 -13.83
C LYS A 695 -27.04 -10.16 -14.65
N ALA A 696 -27.87 -9.12 -14.77
CA ALA A 696 -29.13 -9.25 -15.51
C ALA A 696 -28.86 -9.62 -16.99
N PRO A 697 -29.62 -10.58 -17.58
CA PRO A 697 -29.45 -10.94 -18.98
C PRO A 697 -29.58 -9.71 -19.89
N HIS A 698 -28.67 -9.57 -20.87
CA HIS A 698 -28.63 -8.43 -21.81
C HIS A 698 -28.49 -7.03 -21.17
N SER A 699 -28.20 -6.96 -19.88
CA SER A 699 -27.95 -5.71 -19.18
C SER A 699 -26.47 -5.38 -19.15
N MET A 700 -26.14 -4.09 -19.17
CA MET A 700 -24.81 -3.61 -18.80
C MET A 700 -24.60 -3.60 -17.28
N LEU A 701 -25.67 -3.81 -16.51
CA LEU A 701 -25.66 -3.70 -15.05
C LEU A 701 -25.50 -5.08 -14.38
N GLU A 702 -24.65 -5.08 -13.37
CA GLU A 702 -24.40 -6.16 -12.44
C GLU A 702 -24.65 -5.66 -11.03
N TRP A 703 -25.38 -6.43 -10.24
CA TRP A 703 -25.81 -6.09 -8.89
C TRP A 703 -25.08 -6.95 -7.89
N LEU A 704 -24.48 -6.31 -6.89
CA LEU A 704 -23.68 -6.95 -5.86
C LEU A 704 -24.34 -6.67 -4.50
N ALA A 705 -24.41 -7.69 -3.65
CA ALA A 705 -24.80 -7.53 -2.25
C ALA A 705 -23.99 -8.47 -1.37
N ASP A 706 -23.63 -8.00 -0.19
CA ASP A 706 -22.89 -8.77 0.80
C ASP A 706 -23.55 -8.58 2.18
N ALA A 707 -23.63 -9.66 2.96
CA ALA A 707 -23.96 -9.58 4.37
C ALA A 707 -22.93 -10.37 5.20
N GLN A 708 -22.33 -9.72 6.19
CA GLN A 708 -21.37 -10.34 7.12
C GLN A 708 -21.93 -10.32 8.55
N HIS A 709 -21.99 -11.48 9.20
CA HIS A 709 -22.34 -11.63 10.60
C HIS A 709 -21.10 -11.97 11.44
N VAL A 710 -20.92 -11.26 12.55
CA VAL A 710 -19.86 -11.50 13.53
C VAL A 710 -20.49 -11.74 14.90
N GLY A 711 -20.16 -12.87 15.52
CA GLY A 711 -20.65 -13.23 16.86
C GLY A 711 -20.09 -12.33 17.99
N GLY A 712 -20.48 -12.64 19.22
CA GLY A 712 -19.93 -11.99 20.41
C GLY A 712 -18.44 -12.33 20.63
N ASN A 713 -17.78 -11.65 21.58
CA ASN A 713 -16.33 -11.74 21.79
C ASN A 713 -15.54 -11.42 20.51
N ASN A 714 -16.02 -10.44 19.72
CA ASN A 714 -15.36 -9.98 18.49
C ASN A 714 -14.29 -8.94 18.79
N PRO A 715 -13.35 -8.68 17.86
CA PRO A 715 -12.30 -7.68 18.06
C PRO A 715 -12.84 -6.28 18.31
N ASN A 716 -14.05 -5.94 17.86
CA ASN A 716 -14.61 -4.61 18.05
C ASN A 716 -15.23 -4.40 19.44
N ASN A 717 -15.22 -5.41 20.32
CA ASN A 717 -15.85 -5.36 21.64
C ASN A 717 -17.34 -4.98 21.59
N LEU A 718 -17.99 -5.23 20.46
CA LEU A 718 -19.40 -4.96 20.24
C LEU A 718 -20.25 -6.20 20.56
N PRO A 719 -21.56 -6.06 20.78
CA PRO A 719 -22.47 -7.19 20.74
C PRO A 719 -22.42 -7.86 19.36
N PRO A 720 -22.96 -9.09 19.19
CA PRO A 720 -23.07 -9.69 17.87
C PRO A 720 -23.77 -8.75 16.88
N TYR A 721 -23.22 -8.61 15.67
CA TYR A 721 -23.73 -7.68 14.68
C TYR A 721 -23.71 -8.26 13.26
N THR A 722 -24.47 -7.62 12.37
CA THR A 722 -24.48 -7.93 10.94
C THR A 722 -24.35 -6.64 10.14
N THR A 723 -23.37 -6.59 9.24
CA THR A 723 -23.22 -5.50 8.27
C THR A 723 -23.77 -5.93 6.92
N PHE A 724 -24.26 -4.95 6.15
CA PHE A 724 -24.75 -5.16 4.79
C PHE A 724 -24.03 -4.18 3.86
N ASP A 725 -23.48 -4.70 2.77
CA ASP A 725 -22.91 -3.90 1.69
C ASP A 725 -23.70 -4.16 0.41
N ALA A 726 -23.76 -3.16 -0.46
CA ALA A 726 -24.45 -3.26 -1.74
C ALA A 726 -23.71 -2.47 -2.81
N GLY A 727 -23.78 -2.91 -4.05
CA GLY A 727 -23.15 -2.23 -5.17
C GLY A 727 -23.81 -2.52 -6.50
N VAL A 728 -23.56 -1.63 -7.45
CA VAL A 728 -23.95 -1.81 -8.84
C VAL A 728 -22.76 -1.47 -9.73
N THR A 729 -22.45 -2.38 -10.65
CA THR A 729 -21.39 -2.21 -11.65
C THR A 729 -22.01 -2.09 -13.03
N ALA A 730 -21.69 -1.01 -13.74
CA ALA A 730 -22.03 -0.80 -15.13
C ALA A 730 -20.82 -1.10 -16.02
N GLN A 731 -20.98 -2.06 -16.93
CA GLN A 731 -20.01 -2.42 -17.96
C GLN A 731 -20.16 -1.45 -19.14
N LEU A 732 -19.24 -0.49 -19.24
CA LEU A 732 -19.22 0.52 -20.30
C LEU A 732 -18.35 0.06 -21.46
N THR A 733 -18.48 0.70 -22.62
CA THR A 733 -17.67 0.38 -23.81
C THR A 733 -16.16 0.51 -23.57
N ARG A 734 -15.75 1.35 -22.62
CA ARG A 734 -14.33 1.68 -22.33
C ARG A 734 -13.95 1.50 -20.85
N GLY A 735 -14.59 0.57 -20.15
CA GLY A 735 -14.25 0.27 -18.75
C GLY A 735 -15.47 -0.07 -17.91
N THR A 736 -15.29 -0.11 -16.60
CA THR A 736 -16.33 -0.44 -15.62
C THR A 736 -16.52 0.71 -14.65
N LEU A 737 -17.78 1.07 -14.40
CA LEU A 737 -18.17 2.04 -13.38
C LEU A 737 -18.89 1.31 -12.26
N THR A 738 -18.34 1.32 -11.05
CA THR A 738 -18.92 0.68 -9.87
C THR A 738 -19.33 1.74 -8.86
N LEU A 739 -20.58 1.69 -8.41
CA LEU A 739 -21.07 2.41 -7.25
C LEU A 739 -21.28 1.40 -6.13
N ALA A 740 -20.61 1.57 -5.00
CA ALA A 740 -20.74 0.70 -3.84
C ALA A 740 -21.13 1.50 -2.59
N ALA A 741 -21.83 0.85 -1.68
CA ALA A 741 -22.20 1.35 -0.37
C ALA A 741 -21.85 0.28 0.67
N THR A 742 -21.09 0.65 1.70
CA THR A 742 -20.70 -0.24 2.79
C THR A 742 -21.42 0.13 4.08
N ASN A 743 -21.71 -0.87 4.91
CA ASN A 743 -22.50 -0.74 6.14
C ASN A 743 -23.81 0.04 5.90
N VAL A 744 -24.60 -0.38 4.92
CA VAL A 744 -25.85 0.26 4.48
C VAL A 744 -26.85 0.39 5.63
N THR A 745 -26.88 -0.53 6.58
CA THR A 745 -27.76 -0.43 7.76
C THR A 745 -27.21 0.46 8.87
N ASN A 746 -25.98 0.95 8.73
CA ASN A 746 -25.28 1.77 9.73
C ASN A 746 -25.21 1.07 11.10
N ALA A 747 -25.02 -0.25 11.10
CA ALA A 747 -24.99 -1.07 12.30
C ALA A 747 -23.79 -0.68 13.16
N TYR A 748 -24.03 -0.39 14.45
CA TYR A 748 -23.01 0.01 15.43
C TYR A 748 -22.00 1.04 14.89
N SER A 749 -22.45 1.95 14.03
CA SER A 749 -21.58 2.97 13.44
C SER A 749 -21.16 4.02 14.46
N GLY A 750 -19.98 4.59 14.28
CA GLY A 750 -19.50 5.67 15.10
C GLY A 750 -18.13 6.14 14.65
N ILE A 751 -17.74 7.31 15.15
CA ILE A 751 -16.43 7.92 14.85
C ILE A 751 -15.44 7.59 15.97
N PHE A 752 -15.89 7.69 17.22
CA PHE A 752 -15.05 7.50 18.39
C PHE A 752 -15.31 6.15 19.05
N ALA A 753 -14.23 5.46 19.40
CA ALA A 753 -14.25 4.36 20.34
C ALA A 753 -14.86 4.85 21.67
N SER A 754 -15.86 4.16 22.20
CA SER A 754 -16.52 4.59 23.45
C SER A 754 -17.03 3.42 24.29
N PRO A 755 -17.36 3.63 25.57
CA PRO A 755 -18.05 2.62 26.37
C PRO A 755 -19.47 2.28 25.84
N ALA A 756 -20.02 3.11 24.94
CA ALA A 756 -21.35 2.88 24.40
C ALA A 756 -21.39 1.56 23.60
N ASN A 757 -22.32 0.67 23.98
CA ASN A 757 -22.46 -0.68 23.45
C ASN A 757 -21.26 -1.62 23.71
N ALA A 758 -20.28 -1.22 24.53
CA ALA A 758 -19.14 -2.08 24.82
C ALA A 758 -19.55 -3.31 25.62
N VAL A 759 -19.03 -4.47 25.21
CA VAL A 759 -19.17 -5.72 25.95
C VAL A 759 -17.97 -5.85 26.91
N PRO A 760 -18.20 -5.93 28.23
CA PRO A 760 -17.12 -6.04 29.20
C PRO A 760 -16.45 -7.42 29.12
N TYR A 761 -15.17 -7.48 29.51
CA TYR A 761 -14.51 -8.77 29.75
C TYR A 761 -14.89 -9.32 31.12
N THR A 762 -15.01 -10.64 31.24
CA THR A 762 -15.16 -11.30 32.53
C THR A 762 -13.81 -11.88 32.95
N THR A 763 -13.35 -11.58 34.16
CA THR A 763 -12.09 -12.13 34.69
C THR A 763 -12.27 -13.53 35.27
N ALA A 764 -11.16 -14.22 35.52
CA ALA A 764 -11.15 -15.49 36.25
C ALA A 764 -11.81 -15.39 37.64
N GLY A 765 -11.75 -14.22 38.29
CA GLY A 765 -12.42 -13.94 39.56
C GLY A 765 -13.91 -13.61 39.45
N GLY A 766 -14.48 -13.57 38.24
CA GLY A 766 -15.88 -13.21 37.99
C GLY A 766 -16.15 -11.71 37.97
N PHE A 767 -15.12 -10.86 37.92
CA PHE A 767 -15.27 -9.42 37.82
C PHE A 767 -15.52 -9.02 36.37
N ALA A 768 -16.42 -8.06 36.14
CA ALA A 768 -16.59 -7.43 34.84
C ALA A 768 -15.61 -6.26 34.71
N ILE A 769 -14.70 -6.33 33.74
CA ILE A 769 -13.82 -5.22 33.37
C ILE A 769 -14.48 -4.46 32.23
N ALA A 770 -14.73 -3.17 32.44
CA ALA A 770 -15.22 -2.31 31.39
C ALA A 770 -14.23 -2.27 30.22
N ASN A 771 -14.76 -2.11 29.03
CA ASN A 771 -14.00 -2.12 27.80
C ASN A 771 -14.55 -1.03 26.88
N ILE A 772 -13.83 -0.76 25.80
CA ILE A 772 -14.22 0.26 24.83
C ILE A 772 -14.65 -0.44 23.55
N ALA A 773 -15.89 -0.18 23.13
CA ALA A 773 -16.39 -0.59 21.83
C ALA A 773 -15.67 0.21 20.75
N ARG A 774 -15.17 -0.51 19.75
CA ARG A 774 -14.68 0.08 18.52
C ARG A 774 -15.84 0.11 17.54
N PRO A 775 -16.41 1.30 17.24
CA PRO A 775 -17.55 1.36 16.35
C PRO A 775 -17.17 0.87 14.96
N LEU A 776 -18.16 0.37 14.24
CA LEU A 776 -17.97 0.08 12.82
C LEU A 776 -17.90 1.39 12.04
N THR A 777 -17.24 1.34 10.88
CA THR A 777 -17.25 2.48 9.96
C THR A 777 -18.70 2.88 9.65
N PRO A 778 -19.05 4.17 9.76
CA PRO A 778 -20.35 4.65 9.32
C PRO A 778 -20.60 4.30 7.86
N ARG A 779 -21.87 4.35 7.46
CA ARG A 779 -22.24 4.12 6.06
C ARG A 779 -21.38 4.97 5.13
N THR A 780 -20.66 4.33 4.21
CA THR A 780 -19.88 5.03 3.19
C THR A 780 -20.31 4.62 1.79
N TYR A 781 -20.16 5.55 0.87
CA TYR A 781 -20.39 5.37 -0.56
C TYR A 781 -19.07 5.56 -1.29
N SER A 782 -18.85 4.76 -2.34
CA SER A 782 -17.71 4.88 -3.24
C SER A 782 -18.14 4.75 -4.69
N LEU A 783 -17.49 5.52 -5.55
CA LEU A 783 -17.64 5.48 -7.00
C LEU A 783 -16.27 5.19 -7.61
N THR A 784 -16.15 4.05 -8.28
CA THR A 784 -14.91 3.59 -8.90
C THR A 784 -15.08 3.47 -10.40
N TYR A 785 -14.15 4.03 -11.16
CA TYR A 785 -14.03 3.82 -12.59
C TYR A 785 -12.71 3.13 -12.91
N SER A 786 -12.76 2.03 -13.65
CA SER A 786 -11.57 1.32 -14.13
C SER A 786 -11.63 1.08 -15.63
N ALA A 787 -10.52 1.29 -16.32
CA ALA A 787 -10.39 1.10 -17.76
C ALA A 787 -9.07 0.39 -18.08
N ARG A 788 -9.11 -0.49 -19.07
CA ARG A 788 -7.92 -1.15 -19.64
C ARG A 788 -7.83 -0.82 -21.13
N PHE A 789 -6.62 -0.58 -21.63
CA PHE A 789 -6.31 -0.21 -23.01
C PHE A 789 -5.14 -1.07 -23.50
N GLY A 790 -5.07 -1.38 -24.80
CA GLY A 790 -3.94 -2.13 -25.36
C GLY A 790 -4.31 -3.19 -26.40
N GLU A 791 -3.30 -3.75 -27.06
CA GLU A 791 -3.48 -4.86 -27.99
C GLU A 791 -3.85 -6.13 -27.18
N GLY A 792 -4.86 -6.89 -27.59
CA GLY A 792 -5.36 -8.05 -26.83
C GLY A 792 -6.43 -7.73 -25.77
N VAL A 793 -6.65 -6.45 -25.44
CA VAL A 793 -7.84 -6.00 -24.71
C VAL A 793 -9.01 -6.01 -25.70
N SER A 794 -9.74 -7.13 -25.77
CA SER A 794 -11.03 -7.13 -26.46
C SER A 794 -11.91 -6.09 -25.77
N SER A 795 -12.46 -5.15 -26.55
CA SER A 795 -13.45 -4.21 -26.03
C SER A 795 -14.48 -4.99 -25.20
N GLN A 796 -14.69 -4.58 -23.96
CA GLN A 796 -15.77 -5.07 -23.08
C GLN A 796 -17.18 -4.77 -23.65
N THR A 797 -17.31 -4.51 -24.95
CA THR A 797 -18.56 -4.74 -25.68
C THR A 797 -18.87 -6.22 -25.54
N GLY A 798 -19.86 -6.52 -24.71
CA GLY A 798 -20.33 -7.87 -24.46
C GLY A 798 -20.29 -8.71 -25.73
N THR A 799 -19.63 -9.86 -25.65
CA THR A 799 -19.72 -10.89 -26.67
C THR A 799 -21.18 -11.28 -26.77
N ALA A 800 -21.86 -10.64 -27.72
CA ALA A 800 -23.15 -11.06 -28.20
C ALA A 800 -23.04 -12.55 -28.56
N PHE A 801 -23.98 -13.32 -28.04
CA PHE A 801 -24.41 -14.59 -28.57
C PHE A 801 -24.29 -14.60 -30.10
N GLN A 802 -23.36 -15.38 -30.67
CA GLN A 802 -23.56 -15.92 -32.00
C GLN A 802 -24.10 -17.34 -31.85
N PRO A 803 -25.38 -17.59 -32.17
CA PRO A 803 -25.90 -18.94 -32.24
C PRO A 803 -25.22 -19.64 -33.43
N ARG A 804 -24.53 -20.76 -33.16
CA ARG A 804 -24.04 -21.64 -34.21
C ARG A 804 -25.22 -22.34 -34.90
N GLY A 805 -25.48 -21.96 -36.14
CA GLY A 805 -25.70 -22.92 -37.23
C GLY A 805 -27.08 -22.93 -37.90
N THR A 806 -27.19 -22.24 -39.03
CA THR A 806 -27.85 -22.77 -40.23
C THR A 806 -27.00 -22.38 -41.44
N GLY A 807 -26.63 -23.39 -42.24
CA GLY A 807 -25.60 -23.31 -43.27
C GLY A 807 -25.99 -22.47 -44.50
N GLY A 808 -24.96 -22.02 -45.22
CA GLY A 808 -25.09 -21.39 -46.52
C GLY A 808 -23.72 -21.22 -47.18
N ARG A 809 -23.54 -21.89 -48.32
CA ARG A 809 -22.42 -21.76 -49.27
C ARG A 809 -22.33 -20.35 -49.88
N GLY A 810 -21.11 -19.95 -50.26
CA GLY A 810 -20.82 -18.92 -51.28
C GLY A 810 -19.52 -18.17 -50.97
N LEU A 811 -18.39 -18.45 -51.61
CA LEU A 811 -17.88 -17.94 -52.92
C LEU A 811 -17.46 -16.45 -52.92
N PHE A 812 -16.13 -16.25 -53.04
CA PHE A 812 -15.33 -15.19 -53.70
C PHE A 812 -15.63 -13.68 -53.56
N GLY A 813 -14.53 -12.91 -53.49
CA GLY A 813 -14.40 -11.48 -53.82
C GLY A 813 -14.10 -10.62 -52.57
N GLY A 814 -13.03 -9.83 -52.45
CA GLY A 814 -12.26 -9.13 -53.47
C GLY A 814 -12.50 -7.62 -53.31
N ASP A 815 -11.44 -6.89 -52.94
CA ASP A 815 -11.16 -5.47 -53.23
C ASP A 815 -11.59 -4.31 -52.30
N GLN A 816 -10.56 -3.50 -52.03
CA GLN A 816 -10.45 -2.03 -52.01
C GLN A 816 -10.80 -1.21 -50.76
N ALA A 817 -9.76 -0.49 -50.32
CA ALA A 817 -9.79 0.68 -49.42
C ALA A 817 -10.57 1.87 -50.02
N PRO A 818 -10.88 2.88 -49.19
CA PRO A 818 -10.28 4.19 -49.46
C PRO A 818 -9.77 4.93 -48.20
N PRO A 819 -8.82 5.88 -48.37
CA PRO A 819 -8.20 6.64 -47.29
C PRO A 819 -8.89 8.01 -47.03
N GLY A 820 -8.83 8.48 -45.78
CA GLY A 820 -8.90 9.92 -45.47
C GLY A 820 -9.98 10.36 -44.48
N ALA A 821 -9.57 10.68 -43.25
CA ALA A 821 -10.20 11.72 -42.42
C ALA A 821 -9.19 12.22 -41.35
N PRO A 822 -9.21 13.53 -40.98
CA PRO A 822 -8.14 14.20 -40.25
C PRO A 822 -8.22 14.01 -38.72
N PRO A 823 -7.12 14.26 -37.97
CA PRO A 823 -7.05 13.98 -36.54
C PRO A 823 -7.85 15.02 -35.75
N GLY A 824 -8.89 14.54 -35.06
CA GLY A 824 -9.70 15.33 -34.14
C GLY A 824 -8.92 15.70 -32.89
N SER A 825 -8.89 17.00 -32.61
CA SER A 825 -8.30 17.69 -31.47
C SER A 825 -8.64 17.06 -30.11
N GLY A 826 -7.62 16.60 -29.39
CA GLY A 826 -7.73 16.18 -28.00
C GLY A 826 -7.97 17.38 -27.07
N GLY A 827 -9.00 17.26 -26.23
CA GLY A 827 -9.35 18.23 -25.21
C GLY A 827 -8.27 18.38 -24.13
N ALA A 828 -8.00 19.63 -23.77
CA ALA A 828 -7.03 20.02 -22.75
C ALA A 828 -7.55 19.68 -21.33
N GLY A 829 -7.12 18.53 -20.80
CA GLY A 829 -7.17 18.19 -19.38
C GLY A 829 -5.87 18.61 -18.67
N GLY A 830 -5.99 19.25 -17.51
CA GLY A 830 -4.94 20.03 -16.84
C GLY A 830 -3.64 19.27 -16.58
N ARG A 831 -2.54 19.81 -17.11
CA ARG A 831 -1.17 19.37 -16.83
C ARG A 831 -0.58 20.25 -15.72
N GLY A 832 -0.31 19.64 -14.57
CA GLY A 832 0.47 20.28 -13.50
C GLY A 832 1.96 20.35 -13.83
N PHE A 833 2.70 21.13 -13.03
CA PHE A 833 4.13 21.50 -13.15
C PHE A 833 5.15 20.36 -13.43
N GLN A 834 4.75 19.08 -13.42
CA GLN A 834 5.65 17.94 -13.62
C GLN A 834 6.03 17.68 -15.08
N SER A 835 5.31 18.20 -16.07
CA SER A 835 5.68 18.00 -17.49
C SER A 835 6.74 19.00 -18.01
N LEU A 836 7.23 19.92 -17.17
CA LEU A 836 8.20 20.95 -17.57
C LEU A 836 9.67 20.51 -17.42
N PHE A 837 9.93 19.42 -16.70
CA PHE A 837 11.29 19.00 -16.39
C PHE A 837 11.55 17.55 -16.80
N SER A 838 12.71 17.31 -17.40
CA SER A 838 13.19 15.96 -17.72
C SER A 838 14.23 15.50 -16.67
N PRO A 839 14.42 14.18 -16.45
CA PRO A 839 15.56 13.71 -15.65
C PRO A 839 16.89 14.14 -16.29
N LEU A 840 17.98 14.17 -15.51
CA LEU A 840 19.32 14.49 -16.03
C LEU A 840 19.71 13.54 -17.17
N PRO A 841 20.27 14.06 -18.27
CA PRO A 841 20.67 13.22 -19.38
C PRO A 841 21.92 12.42 -19.00
N GLN A 842 22.06 11.21 -19.53
CA GLN A 842 23.26 10.37 -19.33
C GLN A 842 24.43 10.83 -20.20
N THR A 843 24.14 11.53 -21.29
CA THR A 843 25.12 12.14 -22.19
C THR A 843 24.82 13.62 -22.37
N PRO A 844 25.82 14.51 -22.47
CA PRO A 844 25.61 15.93 -22.71
C PRO A 844 24.66 16.18 -23.89
N PRO A 845 23.63 17.04 -23.74
CA PRO A 845 22.79 17.43 -24.87
C PRO A 845 23.64 18.07 -25.98
N ALA A 846 23.35 17.73 -27.24
CA ALA A 846 24.10 18.26 -28.38
C ALA A 846 23.97 19.79 -28.53
N ASP A 847 22.82 20.36 -28.17
CA ASP A 847 22.62 21.79 -28.03
C ASP A 847 21.73 22.07 -26.81
N PRO A 848 22.32 22.29 -25.62
CA PRO A 848 21.56 22.51 -24.38
C PRO A 848 20.79 23.84 -24.39
N PHE A 849 21.04 24.72 -25.37
CA PHE A 849 20.40 26.02 -25.53
C PHE A 849 19.38 26.04 -26.67
N ALA A 850 19.03 24.87 -27.24
CA ALA A 850 18.02 24.79 -28.28
C ALA A 850 16.62 25.14 -27.74
N VAL A 851 15.95 26.07 -28.42
CA VAL A 851 14.56 26.46 -28.14
C VAL A 851 13.61 25.46 -28.79
N GLY A 852 12.79 24.80 -27.98
CA GLY A 852 11.82 23.79 -28.41
C GLY A 852 10.68 24.38 -29.23
N ALA A 853 10.21 23.62 -30.22
CA ALA A 853 9.13 24.03 -31.14
C ALA A 853 7.71 23.72 -30.63
N ASN A 854 7.55 23.36 -29.35
CA ASN A 854 6.25 22.95 -28.81
C ASN A 854 5.35 24.17 -28.57
N ALA A 855 4.44 24.44 -29.52
CA ALA A 855 3.50 25.56 -29.46
C ALA A 855 2.58 25.55 -28.22
N ALA A 856 2.40 24.41 -27.54
CA ALA A 856 1.57 24.31 -26.35
C ALA A 856 2.26 24.83 -25.07
N THR A 857 3.60 24.82 -25.01
CA THR A 857 4.38 25.26 -23.84
C THR A 857 5.28 26.47 -24.14
N CYS A 858 5.61 26.70 -25.41
CA CYS A 858 6.44 27.80 -25.88
C CYS A 858 5.67 28.67 -26.88
N THR A 859 5.08 29.78 -26.40
CA THR A 859 4.40 30.76 -27.26
C THR A 859 5.42 31.51 -28.14
N ALA A 860 5.00 32.10 -29.25
CA ALA A 860 5.90 32.85 -30.14
C ALA A 860 6.65 34.00 -29.43
N GLU A 861 5.99 34.67 -28.49
CA GLU A 861 6.60 35.71 -27.66
C GLU A 861 7.66 35.13 -26.70
N ASN A 862 7.34 34.01 -26.04
CA ASN A 862 8.27 33.33 -25.14
C ASN A 862 9.45 32.71 -25.90
N ALA A 863 9.21 32.20 -27.11
CA ALA A 863 10.25 31.65 -27.98
C ALA A 863 11.29 32.71 -28.33
N ALA A 864 10.86 33.92 -28.71
CA ALA A 864 11.77 35.03 -29.01
C ALA A 864 12.63 35.43 -27.80
N LYS A 865 12.01 35.55 -26.63
CA LYS A 865 12.69 35.86 -25.35
C LYS A 865 13.68 34.78 -24.95
N ALA A 866 13.26 33.50 -25.00
CA ALA A 866 14.12 32.36 -24.68
C ALA A 866 15.28 32.25 -25.68
N GLN A 867 15.03 32.48 -26.98
CA GLN A 867 16.05 32.42 -28.02
C GLN A 867 17.11 33.51 -27.86
N GLN A 868 16.70 34.73 -27.51
CA GLN A 868 17.62 35.82 -27.21
C GLN A 868 18.55 35.45 -26.05
N LEU A 869 18.01 35.12 -24.88
CA LEU A 869 18.83 34.78 -23.72
C LEU A 869 19.69 33.52 -23.97
N ALA A 870 19.14 32.48 -24.60
CA ALA A 870 19.88 31.28 -24.96
C ALA A 870 21.09 31.59 -25.87
N SER A 871 20.94 32.52 -26.82
CA SER A 871 22.04 32.95 -27.69
C SER A 871 23.12 33.72 -26.94
N GLU A 872 22.74 34.58 -26.00
CA GLU A 872 23.68 35.34 -25.15
C GLU A 872 24.45 34.41 -24.20
N VAL A 873 23.77 33.44 -23.57
CA VAL A 873 24.43 32.43 -22.71
C VAL A 873 25.35 31.53 -23.54
N LYS A 874 24.94 31.11 -24.74
CA LYS A 874 25.76 30.30 -25.65
C LYS A 874 27.02 31.04 -26.08
N ALA A 875 26.95 32.34 -26.34
CA ALA A 875 28.11 33.16 -26.63
C ALA A 875 29.09 33.24 -25.45
N TYR A 876 28.56 33.37 -24.22
CA TYR A 876 29.38 33.39 -23.01
C TYR A 876 30.04 32.02 -22.72
N VAL A 877 29.30 30.92 -22.93
CA VAL A 877 29.85 29.56 -22.87
C VAL A 877 31.01 29.40 -23.86
N ALA A 878 30.86 29.83 -25.12
CA ALA A 878 31.94 29.78 -26.10
C ALA A 878 33.18 30.59 -25.65
N GLN A 879 32.99 31.73 -24.98
CA GLN A 879 34.08 32.51 -24.40
C GLN A 879 34.81 31.73 -23.29
N ILE A 880 34.07 31.06 -22.41
CA ILE A 880 34.65 30.21 -21.34
C ILE A 880 35.43 29.04 -21.93
N GLU A 881 34.87 28.35 -22.93
CA GLU A 881 35.55 27.24 -23.60
C GLU A 881 36.86 27.69 -24.26
N SER A 882 36.89 28.89 -24.84
CA SER A 882 38.11 29.47 -25.41
C SER A 882 39.18 29.82 -24.38
N ALA A 883 38.79 29.99 -23.11
CA ALA A 883 39.69 30.29 -21.99
C ALA A 883 40.24 29.04 -21.30
N HIS A 884 39.87 27.84 -21.75
CA HIS A 884 40.36 26.58 -21.20
C HIS A 884 41.86 26.38 -21.50
N THR A 885 42.62 25.98 -20.49
CA THR A 885 44.07 25.70 -20.59
C THR A 885 44.37 24.27 -20.14
N PRO A 886 45.59 23.73 -20.36
CA PRO A 886 45.97 22.43 -19.81
C PRO A 886 45.86 22.34 -18.27
N ALA A 887 45.84 23.47 -17.56
CA ALA A 887 45.63 23.52 -16.10
C ALA A 887 44.14 23.50 -15.70
N GLY A 888 43.21 23.47 -16.67
CA GLY A 888 41.76 23.52 -16.47
C GLY A 888 41.15 24.87 -16.86
N TYR A 889 39.90 25.08 -16.44
CA TYR A 889 39.17 26.33 -16.60
C TYR A 889 39.64 27.38 -15.59
N PRO A 890 39.60 28.69 -15.93
CA PRO A 890 40.00 29.75 -15.02
C PRO A 890 39.12 29.77 -13.76
N ALA A 891 39.69 30.17 -12.62
CA ALA A 891 38.96 30.25 -11.36
C ALA A 891 37.84 31.32 -11.39
N THR A 892 38.00 32.36 -12.20
CA THR A 892 37.05 33.48 -12.34
C THR A 892 36.93 33.91 -13.80
N MET A 893 35.74 34.32 -14.21
CA MET A 893 35.46 34.94 -15.50
C MET A 893 34.71 36.26 -15.30
N PRO A 894 34.96 37.30 -16.12
CA PRO A 894 34.14 38.51 -16.10
C PRO A 894 32.68 38.18 -16.37
N ALA A 895 31.75 38.78 -15.62
CA ALA A 895 30.32 38.56 -15.82
C ALA A 895 29.87 39.16 -17.17
N PRO A 896 29.07 38.45 -17.98
CA PRO A 896 28.57 38.97 -19.24
C PRO A 896 27.49 40.01 -19.00
N ALA A 897 27.43 41.03 -19.85
CA ALA A 897 26.30 41.97 -19.87
C ALA A 897 25.14 41.31 -20.63
N LEU A 898 24.21 40.71 -19.88
CA LEU A 898 23.00 40.09 -20.43
C LEU A 898 21.80 41.03 -20.28
N SER A 899 20.91 40.97 -21.27
CA SER A 899 19.69 41.78 -21.29
C SER A 899 18.76 41.40 -20.12
N ASP A 900 18.36 40.12 -20.07
CA ASP A 900 17.27 39.64 -19.23
C ASP A 900 17.68 38.57 -18.19
N ALA A 901 18.97 38.46 -17.88
CA ALA A 901 19.46 37.61 -16.80
C ALA A 901 20.73 38.19 -16.15
N THR A 902 21.14 37.61 -15.03
CA THR A 902 22.51 37.73 -14.50
C THR A 902 23.15 36.34 -14.48
N ILE A 903 24.44 36.26 -14.78
CA ILE A 903 25.21 35.02 -14.73
C ILE A 903 26.34 35.15 -13.73
N THR A 904 26.44 34.16 -12.85
CA THR A 904 27.60 33.96 -11.99
C THR A 904 28.38 32.75 -12.47
N TYR A 905 29.67 32.94 -12.73
CA TYR A 905 30.58 31.89 -13.17
C TYR A 905 31.24 31.20 -11.98
N HIS A 906 31.30 29.86 -12.02
CA HIS A 906 31.96 29.04 -11.00
C HIS A 906 33.00 28.12 -11.67
N GLY A 907 34.29 28.43 -11.52
CA GLY A 907 35.37 27.56 -11.98
C GLY A 907 35.54 26.36 -11.04
N MET A 908 35.51 25.14 -11.59
CA MET A 908 35.56 23.89 -10.83
C MET A 908 36.75 23.01 -11.27
N GLY A 909 37.87 23.64 -11.67
CA GLY A 909 39.07 22.97 -12.14
C GLY A 909 38.89 22.40 -13.54
N THR A 910 38.53 21.13 -13.67
CA THR A 910 38.35 20.44 -14.96
C THR A 910 37.00 20.69 -15.62
N THR A 911 36.12 21.44 -14.97
CA THR A 911 34.82 21.85 -15.49
C THR A 911 34.43 23.22 -14.90
N TYR A 912 33.26 23.73 -15.27
CA TYR A 912 32.70 24.95 -14.71
C TYR A 912 31.18 24.82 -14.63
N ALA A 913 30.57 25.72 -13.86
CA ALA A 913 29.14 25.88 -13.80
C ALA A 913 28.75 27.36 -13.97
N LEU A 914 27.58 27.58 -14.55
CA LEU A 914 26.95 28.90 -14.61
C LEU A 914 25.68 28.88 -13.77
N ALA A 915 25.58 29.82 -12.83
CA ALA A 915 24.37 30.13 -12.11
C ALA A 915 23.64 31.26 -12.85
N ILE A 916 22.49 30.96 -13.45
CA ILE A 916 21.71 31.87 -14.29
C ILE A 916 20.49 32.34 -13.48
N THR A 917 20.38 33.64 -13.27
CA THR A 917 19.24 34.25 -12.56
C THR A 917 18.46 35.13 -13.55
N PRO A 918 17.27 34.70 -14.01
CA PRO A 918 16.45 35.49 -14.91
C PRO A 918 15.96 36.78 -14.24
N LYS A 919 15.94 37.89 -14.98
CA LYS A 919 15.32 39.15 -14.54
C LYS A 919 13.82 39.09 -14.84
N GLY A 920 13.00 39.22 -13.79
CA GLY A 920 11.54 39.19 -13.92
C GLY A 920 10.94 37.81 -14.22
N THR A 921 9.64 37.71 -13.97
CA THR A 921 8.89 36.43 -13.99
C THR A 921 8.55 35.95 -15.41
N GLY A 922 8.45 36.88 -16.36
CA GLY A 922 8.22 36.59 -17.78
C GLY A 922 9.36 35.78 -18.40
N MET A 923 10.61 36.11 -18.08
CA MET A 923 11.78 35.39 -18.61
C MET A 923 11.88 33.98 -18.02
N LEU A 924 11.60 33.81 -16.72
CA LEU A 924 11.57 32.46 -16.12
C LEU A 924 10.55 31.54 -16.78
N ARG A 925 9.34 32.05 -17.09
CA ARG A 925 8.32 31.29 -17.85
C ARG A 925 8.77 30.98 -19.27
N ALA A 926 9.41 31.94 -19.94
CA ALA A 926 9.95 31.72 -21.28
C ALA A 926 10.98 30.59 -21.27
N LEU A 927 11.93 30.59 -20.33
CA LEU A 927 12.93 29.53 -20.21
C LEU A 927 12.29 28.17 -19.87
N ALA A 928 11.38 28.13 -18.88
CA ALA A 928 10.71 26.90 -18.46
C ALA A 928 9.83 26.26 -19.54
N GLY A 929 9.16 27.08 -20.36
CA GLY A 929 8.28 26.60 -21.43
C GLY A 929 9.00 26.23 -22.73
N CYS A 930 10.17 26.82 -22.97
CA CYS A 930 10.86 26.79 -24.27
C CYS A 930 12.21 26.08 -24.28
N LEU A 931 12.90 25.90 -23.15
CA LEU A 931 14.19 25.19 -23.10
C LEU A 931 14.04 23.80 -22.49
N SER A 932 14.94 22.88 -22.87
CA SER A 932 15.05 21.58 -22.21
C SER A 932 15.70 21.76 -20.84
N LEU A 933 14.89 21.70 -19.78
CA LEU A 933 15.35 21.85 -18.41
C LEU A 933 15.34 20.52 -17.68
N HIS A 934 16.44 20.23 -16.98
CA HIS A 934 16.60 19.01 -16.21
C HIS A 934 16.44 19.25 -14.70
N ILE A 935 16.12 18.21 -13.94
CA ILE A 935 16.17 18.25 -12.47
C ILE A 935 17.24 17.27 -11.97
N ALA A 936 18.16 17.79 -11.15
CA ALA A 936 19.16 17.05 -10.39
C ALA A 936 18.71 16.90 -8.93
N ARG A 937 18.75 15.69 -8.37
CA ARG A 937 18.51 15.46 -6.94
C ARG A 937 19.81 15.58 -6.14
N ALA A 938 19.74 15.54 -4.80
CA ALA A 938 20.90 15.70 -3.92
C ALA A 938 21.98 14.61 -4.13
N ASP A 939 21.55 13.39 -4.42
CA ASP A 939 22.38 12.27 -4.84
C ASP A 939 23.01 12.52 -6.21
N ASP A 940 22.26 13.03 -7.20
CA ASP A 940 22.81 13.40 -8.51
C ASP A 940 23.91 14.46 -8.40
N VAL A 941 23.69 15.48 -7.56
CA VAL A 941 24.65 16.55 -7.30
C VAL A 941 25.96 15.99 -6.75
N THR A 942 25.87 15.07 -5.80
CA THR A 942 27.05 14.46 -5.16
C THR A 942 27.76 13.49 -6.11
N GLN A 943 27.00 12.59 -6.76
CA GLN A 943 27.53 11.54 -7.62
C GLN A 943 28.18 12.11 -8.89
N ARG A 944 27.54 13.11 -9.51
CA ARG A 944 28.00 13.72 -10.76
C ARG A 944 28.81 15.01 -10.52
N LYS A 945 29.09 15.34 -9.25
CA LYS A 945 29.81 16.55 -8.82
C LYS A 945 29.22 17.82 -9.44
N LEU A 946 27.88 17.91 -9.47
CA LEU A 946 27.20 19.06 -10.04
C LEU A 946 27.34 20.26 -9.09
N TYR A 947 27.27 21.45 -9.66
CA TYR A 947 27.21 22.68 -8.89
C TYR A 947 25.82 22.83 -8.26
N ALA A 948 25.79 22.91 -6.94
CA ALA A 948 24.58 23.25 -6.20
C ALA A 948 24.82 24.56 -5.43
N PRO A 949 24.03 25.61 -5.70
CA PRO A 949 24.16 26.88 -5.00
C PRO A 949 23.72 26.75 -3.54
N SER A 950 24.36 27.49 -2.63
CA SER A 950 24.08 27.51 -1.19
C SER A 950 22.95 28.45 -0.76
N SER A 951 22.14 28.98 -1.70
CA SER A 951 21.05 29.96 -1.44
C SER A 951 20.14 29.54 -0.27
N SER A 952 19.60 30.46 0.52
CA SER A 952 18.73 30.14 1.66
C SER A 952 17.23 30.26 1.36
N LEU A 953 16.84 30.42 0.09
CA LEU A 953 15.45 30.67 -0.33
C LEU A 953 14.86 29.46 -1.08
N PHE A 954 13.92 28.75 -0.46
CA PHE A 954 13.26 27.52 -0.94
C PHE A 954 12.59 27.61 -2.32
N PHE A 955 12.05 28.79 -2.68
CA PHE A 955 11.10 28.94 -3.78
C PHE A 955 11.67 29.37 -5.13
N VAL A 956 12.96 29.68 -5.21
CA VAL A 956 13.57 30.06 -6.49
C VAL A 956 14.44 28.91 -6.98
N PRO A 957 13.92 28.07 -7.89
CA PRO A 957 14.77 27.11 -8.57
C PRO A 957 15.82 27.91 -9.35
N GLN A 958 17.08 27.83 -8.92
CA GLN A 958 18.18 28.50 -9.60
C GLN A 958 18.56 27.68 -10.83
N LEU A 959 18.45 28.28 -12.01
CA LEU A 959 18.82 27.64 -13.25
C LEU A 959 20.34 27.54 -13.32
N ASN A 960 20.85 26.33 -13.42
CA ASN A 960 22.28 26.07 -13.54
C ASN A 960 22.58 25.49 -14.92
N PHE A 961 23.79 25.76 -15.41
CA PHE A 961 24.34 25.12 -16.59
C PHE A 961 25.67 24.46 -16.23
N MET A 962 25.86 23.22 -16.67
CA MET A 962 27.16 22.58 -16.73
C MET A 962 27.32 21.83 -18.05
N PRO A 963 28.50 21.85 -18.69
CA PRO A 963 28.72 21.17 -19.96
C PRO A 963 28.31 19.69 -19.96
N ALA A 964 28.48 19.00 -18.83
CA ALA A 964 28.20 17.57 -18.70
C ALA A 964 26.70 17.20 -18.75
N VAL A 965 25.81 18.12 -18.37
CA VAL A 965 24.38 17.82 -18.16
C VAL A 965 23.41 18.84 -18.77
N GLY A 966 23.93 19.91 -19.38
CA GLY A 966 23.11 20.98 -19.93
C GLY A 966 22.51 21.87 -18.84
N LEU A 967 21.29 22.37 -19.11
CA LEU A 967 20.55 23.24 -18.20
C LEU A 967 19.76 22.42 -17.17
N TYR A 968 19.96 22.69 -15.88
CA TYR A 968 19.33 21.94 -14.81
C TYR A 968 19.00 22.79 -13.57
N PHE A 969 18.06 22.30 -12.78
CA PHE A 969 17.78 22.75 -11.43
C PHE A 969 18.22 21.70 -10.44
N VAL A 970 18.67 22.11 -9.26
CA VAL A 970 18.87 21.19 -8.15
C VAL A 970 17.59 21.14 -7.33
N ALA A 971 16.90 20.01 -7.34
CA ALA A 971 15.82 19.70 -6.41
C ALA A 971 16.41 19.60 -5.01
N ARG A 972 16.10 20.57 -4.16
CA ARG A 972 16.52 20.53 -2.76
C ARG A 972 15.66 19.55 -1.99
N GLN A 973 16.31 18.62 -1.28
CA GLN A 973 15.64 17.85 -0.25
C GLN A 973 15.27 18.80 0.89
N GLN A 974 14.00 18.78 1.29
CA GLN A 974 13.55 19.47 2.49
C GLN A 974 14.30 18.90 3.69
N GLN A 975 15.07 19.73 4.39
CA GLN A 975 15.58 19.36 5.71
C GLN A 975 14.41 19.42 6.69
N ALA A 976 14.11 18.29 7.33
CA ALA A 976 13.05 18.19 8.32
C ALA A 976 13.22 19.28 9.39
N GLY A 977 12.20 20.12 9.55
CA GLY A 977 12.13 21.14 10.60
C GLY A 977 12.62 22.56 10.27
N GLN A 978 13.10 22.86 9.04
CA GLN A 978 13.69 24.18 8.75
C GLN A 978 12.80 25.20 8.05
N GLU A 979 11.68 24.85 7.40
CA GLU A 979 10.93 25.84 6.60
C GLU A 979 9.41 25.66 6.64
N ALA A 980 8.76 26.22 7.67
CA ALA A 980 7.32 26.42 7.72
C ALA A 980 6.98 27.86 7.27
N PHE A 981 6.50 28.03 6.04
CA PHE A 981 5.94 29.31 5.61
C PHE A 981 4.65 29.57 6.38
N ARG A 982 4.66 30.57 7.27
CA ARG A 982 3.46 31.02 7.96
C ARG A 982 2.81 32.13 7.17
N PHE A 983 1.82 31.77 6.36
CA PHE A 983 0.91 32.75 5.78
C PHE A 983 -0.07 33.25 6.84
N TYR A 984 -0.32 34.55 6.85
CA TYR A 984 -1.35 35.12 7.71
C TYR A 984 -2.73 35.03 7.06
N ALA A 985 -3.77 34.82 7.86
CA ALA A 985 -5.11 35.11 7.41
C ALA A 985 -5.23 36.60 7.07
N LEU A 986 -6.11 36.95 6.12
CA LEU A 986 -6.41 38.36 5.81
C LEU A 986 -6.82 39.11 7.07
N PRO A 987 -6.08 40.14 7.50
CA PRO A 987 -6.31 40.81 8.77
C PRO A 987 -7.66 41.53 8.75
N ALA A 988 -8.41 41.50 9.86
CA ALA A 988 -9.71 42.18 9.96
C ALA A 988 -9.58 43.72 10.01
N ALA A 989 -8.39 44.23 10.32
CA ALA A 989 -8.05 45.64 10.34
C ALA A 989 -6.67 45.86 9.68
N PRO A 990 -6.39 47.06 9.14
CA PRO A 990 -5.10 47.36 8.50
C PRO A 990 -3.92 47.10 9.45
N PRO A 991 -2.85 46.42 9.01
CA PRO A 991 -1.64 46.28 9.83
C PRO A 991 -1.07 47.67 10.18
N LYS A 992 -0.71 47.87 11.45
CA LYS A 992 -0.14 49.14 11.94
C LYS A 992 1.18 49.53 11.24
N ASP A 993 1.99 48.53 10.86
CA ASP A 993 3.14 48.70 9.97
C ASP A 993 3.16 47.51 8.98
N PRO A 994 2.60 47.70 7.77
CA PRO A 994 2.53 46.63 6.77
C PRO A 994 3.90 46.28 6.16
N PHE A 995 4.91 47.11 6.38
CA PHE A 995 6.25 46.95 5.82
C PHE A 995 7.32 46.64 6.89
N ALA A 996 6.91 46.25 8.10
CA ALA A 996 7.86 45.84 9.13
C ALA A 996 8.47 44.47 8.83
N ILE A 997 9.79 44.36 9.02
CA ILE A 997 10.48 43.07 9.11
C ILE A 997 10.12 42.40 10.42
N ARG A 998 10.03 41.07 10.37
CA ARG A 998 9.77 40.23 11.51
C ARG A 998 11.02 39.50 11.95
N THR A 999 11.25 39.45 13.26
CA THR A 999 12.18 38.52 13.88
C THR A 999 11.55 37.13 13.89
N SER A 1000 11.91 36.31 12.91
CA SER A 1000 11.48 34.91 12.78
C SER A 1000 12.72 34.04 12.68
N THR A 1001 12.72 32.86 13.31
CA THR A 1001 13.79 31.87 13.12
C THR A 1001 13.87 31.38 11.67
N ALA A 1002 12.79 31.56 10.89
CA ALA A 1002 12.78 31.31 9.46
C ALA A 1002 13.42 32.45 8.65
N CYS A 1003 13.56 33.68 9.17
CA CYS A 1003 14.17 34.80 8.44
C CYS A 1003 15.70 34.71 8.53
N THR A 1004 16.34 34.13 7.50
CA THR A 1004 17.79 34.00 7.43
C THR A 1004 18.44 35.36 7.19
N GLY A 1005 19.70 35.57 7.59
CA GLY A 1005 20.37 36.87 7.41
C GLY A 1005 20.43 37.36 5.95
N GLN A 1006 20.43 36.45 4.98
CA GLN A 1006 20.35 36.81 3.56
C GLN A 1006 18.93 37.24 3.16
N ALA A 1007 17.90 36.49 3.59
CA ALA A 1007 16.50 36.84 3.36
C ALA A 1007 16.12 38.15 4.07
N GLU A 1008 16.66 38.38 5.26
CA GLU A 1008 16.46 39.58 6.06
C GLU A 1008 16.97 40.82 5.33
N ASN A 1009 18.20 40.79 4.80
CA ASN A 1009 18.76 41.91 4.03
C ASN A 1009 17.92 42.26 2.79
N LEU A 1010 17.54 41.24 2.01
CA LEU A 1010 16.70 41.42 0.82
C LEU A 1010 15.31 41.94 1.18
N ALA A 1011 14.68 41.38 2.21
CA ALA A 1011 13.38 41.82 2.68
C ALA A 1011 13.44 43.24 3.27
N THR A 1012 14.51 43.61 3.99
CA THR A 1012 14.73 44.95 4.54
C THR A 1012 14.71 45.98 3.43
N GLN A 1013 15.57 45.78 2.42
CA GLN A 1013 15.68 46.69 1.30
C GLN A 1013 14.34 46.82 0.56
N ALA A 1014 13.70 45.70 0.24
CA ALA A 1014 12.44 45.69 -0.49
C ALA A 1014 11.30 46.35 0.29
N LEU A 1015 11.18 46.08 1.60
CA LEU A 1015 10.14 46.67 2.43
C LEU A 1015 10.36 48.17 2.66
N ASP A 1016 11.61 48.62 2.81
CA ASP A 1016 11.94 50.05 2.91
C ASP A 1016 11.65 50.80 1.61
N GLU A 1017 11.95 50.20 0.45
CA GLU A 1017 11.60 50.75 -0.85
C GLU A 1017 10.07 50.90 -1.00
N LEU A 1018 9.30 49.86 -0.66
CA LEU A 1018 7.83 49.90 -0.71
C LEU A 1018 7.27 50.91 0.30
N LYS A 1019 7.81 50.95 1.52
CA LYS A 1019 7.41 51.90 2.56
C LYS A 1019 7.61 53.34 2.11
N ASN A 1020 8.77 53.65 1.54
CA ASN A 1020 9.07 54.99 1.01
C ASN A 1020 8.20 55.30 -0.22
N HIS A 1021 8.00 54.35 -1.13
CA HIS A 1021 7.13 54.53 -2.28
C HIS A 1021 5.70 54.90 -1.89
N PHE A 1022 5.09 54.13 -0.98
CA PHE A 1022 3.71 54.37 -0.55
C PHE A 1022 3.57 55.54 0.45
N ALA A 1023 4.65 55.98 1.11
CA ALA A 1023 4.62 57.14 2.00
C ALA A 1023 4.89 58.47 1.28
N THR A 1024 5.83 58.51 0.33
CA THR A 1024 6.35 59.76 -0.25
C THR A 1024 6.37 59.79 -1.79
N GLY A 1025 6.02 58.70 -2.46
CA GLY A 1025 6.09 58.58 -3.92
C GLY A 1025 7.50 58.34 -4.47
N ALA A 1026 8.46 57.95 -3.61
CA ALA A 1026 9.82 57.61 -4.03
C ALA A 1026 9.82 56.41 -5.01
N PRO A 1027 10.79 56.31 -5.94
CA PRO A 1027 10.92 55.15 -6.80
C PRO A 1027 11.25 53.89 -5.97
N ALA A 1028 10.59 52.77 -6.29
CA ALA A 1028 10.90 51.44 -5.75
C ALA A 1028 11.58 50.61 -6.84
N PRO A 1029 12.90 50.73 -7.04
CA PRO A 1029 13.60 50.10 -8.17
C PRO A 1029 13.49 48.57 -8.19
N SER A 1030 13.22 47.94 -7.04
CA SER A 1030 13.02 46.49 -6.93
C SER A 1030 11.65 46.01 -7.42
N PHE A 1031 10.72 46.91 -7.73
CA PHE A 1031 9.34 46.56 -8.11
C PHE A 1031 8.83 47.36 -9.31
N THR A 1032 8.11 46.67 -10.20
CA THR A 1032 7.15 47.34 -11.07
C THR A 1032 5.80 47.37 -10.35
N ILE A 1033 5.32 48.58 -10.06
CA ILE A 1033 4.10 48.79 -9.26
C ILE A 1033 2.97 49.23 -10.20
N VAL A 1034 1.91 48.42 -10.28
CA VAL A 1034 0.72 48.73 -11.09
C VAL A 1034 -0.46 48.96 -10.15
N SER A 1035 -1.08 50.14 -10.25
CA SER A 1035 -2.26 50.50 -9.47
C SER A 1035 -3.52 49.95 -10.12
N ASN A 1036 -4.35 49.26 -9.34
CA ASN A 1036 -5.65 48.73 -9.74
C ASN A 1036 -6.75 49.28 -8.83
N THR A 1037 -7.99 49.28 -9.33
CA THR A 1037 -9.17 49.71 -8.57
C THR A 1037 -10.08 48.52 -8.29
N ALA A 1038 -10.55 48.40 -7.04
CA ALA A 1038 -11.53 47.41 -6.61
C ALA A 1038 -12.65 48.07 -5.79
N LYS A 1039 -13.70 47.31 -5.48
CA LYS A 1039 -14.91 47.80 -4.81
C LYS A 1039 -14.64 48.44 -3.45
N ALA A 1040 -13.66 47.95 -2.70
CA ALA A 1040 -13.28 48.43 -1.37
C ALA A 1040 -12.09 49.40 -1.36
N GLY A 1041 -11.54 49.75 -2.53
CA GLY A 1041 -10.44 50.70 -2.66
C GLY A 1041 -9.40 50.30 -3.72
N ALA A 1042 -8.32 51.08 -3.79
CA ALA A 1042 -7.19 50.75 -4.63
C ALA A 1042 -6.37 49.59 -4.03
N TRP A 1043 -5.83 48.75 -4.92
CA TRP A 1043 -4.82 47.77 -4.59
C TRP A 1043 -3.70 47.82 -5.63
N TYR A 1044 -2.52 47.39 -5.26
CA TYR A 1044 -1.30 47.50 -6.05
C TYR A 1044 -0.76 46.12 -6.33
N GLU A 1045 -0.55 45.83 -7.61
CA GLU A 1045 0.24 44.70 -8.05
C GLU A 1045 1.73 45.09 -7.94
N LEU A 1046 2.49 44.29 -7.20
CA LEU A 1046 3.93 44.44 -7.00
C LEU A 1046 4.63 43.30 -7.76
N ASP A 1047 5.05 43.57 -8.99
CA ASP A 1047 5.84 42.61 -9.77
C ASP A 1047 7.33 42.81 -9.42
N PRO A 1048 7.99 41.84 -8.78
CA PRO A 1048 9.38 42.00 -8.37
C PRO A 1048 10.32 41.97 -9.58
N GLY A 1049 11.29 42.88 -9.60
CA GLY A 1049 12.38 42.86 -10.59
C GLY A 1049 13.30 41.63 -10.42
N ASP A 1050 13.39 41.12 -9.20
CA ASP A 1050 14.11 39.90 -8.83
C ASP A 1050 13.15 38.91 -8.14
N VAL A 1051 13.01 37.72 -8.73
CA VAL A 1051 12.11 36.66 -8.26
C VAL A 1051 12.44 36.14 -6.86
N THR A 1052 13.64 36.41 -6.33
CA THR A 1052 14.06 36.05 -4.96
C THR A 1052 13.44 36.96 -3.88
N LEU A 1053 12.92 38.14 -4.27
CA LEU A 1053 12.34 39.09 -3.33
C LEU A 1053 11.03 38.58 -2.72
N VAL A 1054 10.16 37.93 -3.49
CA VAL A 1054 8.85 37.48 -2.98
C VAL A 1054 9.01 36.40 -1.90
N PRO A 1055 9.86 35.38 -2.05
CA PRO A 1055 10.17 34.44 -0.97
C PRO A 1055 10.79 35.12 0.26
N ALA A 1056 11.73 36.04 0.09
CA ALA A 1056 12.32 36.80 1.19
C ALA A 1056 11.25 37.60 1.96
N LEU A 1057 10.31 38.23 1.24
CA LEU A 1057 9.18 38.97 1.83
C LEU A 1057 8.16 38.06 2.52
N ILE A 1058 7.90 36.86 2.00
CA ILE A 1058 7.04 35.88 2.66
C ILE A 1058 7.70 35.34 3.94
N GLN A 1059 9.02 35.17 3.92
CA GLN A 1059 9.80 34.60 5.02
C GLN A 1059 10.06 35.60 6.15
N CYS A 1060 10.34 36.86 5.81
CA CYS A 1060 10.73 37.92 6.74
C CYS A 1060 9.66 39.01 6.94
N GLY A 1061 8.70 39.14 6.03
CA GLY A 1061 7.63 40.15 6.10
C GLY A 1061 6.32 39.60 6.68
N ARG A 1062 5.32 40.49 6.79
CA ARG A 1062 3.96 40.14 7.22
C ARG A 1062 3.04 40.02 6.00
N VAL A 1063 3.11 38.88 5.33
CA VAL A 1063 2.33 38.60 4.11
C VAL A 1063 1.13 37.71 4.40
N ALA A 1064 -0.07 38.19 4.11
CA ALA A 1064 -1.30 37.40 4.22
C ALA A 1064 -1.52 36.51 2.98
N ALA A 1065 -2.26 35.41 3.13
CA ALA A 1065 -2.73 34.60 2.03
C ALA A 1065 -4.25 34.55 2.00
N ALA A 1066 -4.81 34.73 0.80
CA ALA A 1066 -6.25 34.73 0.57
C ALA A 1066 -6.61 33.90 -0.67
N THR A 1067 -7.82 33.37 -0.72
CA THR A 1067 -8.43 32.92 -1.97
C THR A 1067 -9.05 34.10 -2.74
N ALA A 1068 -9.26 33.95 -4.05
CA ALA A 1068 -9.95 34.96 -4.85
C ALA A 1068 -11.34 35.32 -4.28
N ASP A 1069 -12.08 34.33 -3.79
CA ASP A 1069 -13.39 34.54 -3.14
C ASP A 1069 -13.28 35.38 -1.86
N GLN A 1070 -12.29 35.09 -1.00
CA GLN A 1070 -12.08 35.84 0.24
C GLN A 1070 -11.75 37.31 -0.02
N LEU A 1071 -10.99 37.61 -1.08
CA LEU A 1071 -10.72 38.98 -1.51
C LEU A 1071 -11.97 39.64 -2.08
N THR A 1072 -12.70 38.93 -2.95
CA THR A 1072 -13.94 39.42 -3.58
C THR A 1072 -15.00 39.76 -2.53
N GLN A 1073 -15.17 38.92 -1.51
CA GLN A 1073 -16.08 39.16 -0.38
C GLN A 1073 -15.72 40.43 0.41
N ARG A 1074 -14.42 40.75 0.50
CA ARG A 1074 -13.93 41.99 1.11
C ARG A 1074 -13.84 43.16 0.14
N GLY A 1075 -14.30 42.99 -1.11
CA GLY A 1075 -14.30 44.02 -2.15
C GLY A 1075 -12.91 44.32 -2.72
N PHE A 1076 -11.93 43.45 -2.53
CA PHE A 1076 -10.60 43.53 -3.12
C PHE A 1076 -10.42 42.46 -4.20
N ASP A 1077 -9.36 42.59 -4.99
CA ASP A 1077 -8.92 41.61 -5.98
C ASP A 1077 -7.40 41.47 -5.86
N GLY A 1078 -6.78 40.52 -6.54
CA GLY A 1078 -5.33 40.38 -6.53
C GLY A 1078 -4.82 39.42 -7.58
N LYS A 1079 -3.56 39.58 -7.95
CA LYS A 1079 -2.88 38.68 -8.88
C LYS A 1079 -2.25 37.52 -8.13
N THR A 1080 -2.34 36.33 -8.72
CA THR A 1080 -1.68 35.14 -8.17
C THR A 1080 -0.16 35.27 -8.26
N ILE A 1081 0.55 34.54 -7.40
CA ILE A 1081 2.02 34.36 -7.45
C ILE A 1081 2.45 34.10 -8.91
N PRO A 1082 3.54 34.71 -9.39
CA PRO A 1082 4.65 35.31 -8.65
C PRO A 1082 4.49 36.77 -8.20
N ALA A 1083 3.39 37.45 -8.53
CA ALA A 1083 3.16 38.82 -8.06
C ALA A 1083 2.82 38.85 -6.57
N LEU A 1084 3.31 39.87 -5.85
CA LEU A 1084 2.87 40.23 -4.50
C LEU A 1084 1.84 41.34 -4.62
N ASN A 1085 0.86 41.40 -3.72
CA ASN A 1085 -0.17 42.43 -3.75
C ASN A 1085 -0.10 43.28 -2.49
N TYR A 1086 -0.45 44.57 -2.60
CA TYR A 1086 -0.58 45.47 -1.47
C TYR A 1086 -1.91 46.20 -1.54
N ALA A 1087 -2.64 46.26 -0.44
CA ALA A 1087 -3.77 47.17 -0.29
C ALA A 1087 -3.66 47.87 1.07
N PRO A 1088 -3.86 49.20 1.15
CA PRO A 1088 -3.76 49.91 2.43
C PRO A 1088 -4.63 49.31 3.54
N ALA A 1089 -5.77 48.72 3.18
CA ALA A 1089 -6.69 48.09 4.12
C ALA A 1089 -6.28 46.67 4.56
N LEU A 1090 -5.46 45.96 3.78
CA LEU A 1090 -5.12 44.54 3.98
C LEU A 1090 -3.63 44.30 4.31
N GLY A 1091 -2.76 45.26 4.01
CA GLY A 1091 -1.31 45.07 4.02
C GLY A 1091 -0.82 44.30 2.79
N LEU A 1092 0.33 43.64 2.91
CA LEU A 1092 0.88 42.76 1.87
C LEU A 1092 0.14 41.42 1.86
N TYR A 1093 -0.24 40.93 0.67
CA TYR A 1093 -0.92 39.65 0.54
C TYR A 1093 -0.64 38.94 -0.79
N ILE A 1094 -0.87 37.63 -0.81
CA ILE A 1094 -0.82 36.77 -2.00
C ILE A 1094 -2.18 36.13 -2.25
N VAL A 1095 -2.49 35.88 -3.52
CA VAL A 1095 -3.69 35.12 -3.93
C VAL A 1095 -3.31 33.66 -4.18
N ARG A 1096 -3.90 32.76 -3.41
CA ARG A 1096 -3.73 31.31 -3.58
C ARG A 1096 -4.59 30.84 -4.76
N PRO A 1097 -4.07 29.93 -5.62
CA PRO A 1097 -4.89 29.26 -6.62
C PRO A 1097 -6.06 28.56 -5.93
N GLN A 1098 -7.28 28.79 -6.40
CA GLN A 1098 -8.44 28.04 -5.92
C GLN A 1098 -8.28 26.57 -6.30
N PRO A 1099 -8.51 25.62 -5.36
CA PRO A 1099 -8.82 24.26 -5.74
C PRO A 1099 -10.01 24.32 -6.70
N ARG A 1100 -9.95 23.62 -7.83
CA ARG A 1100 -11.08 23.60 -8.78
C ARG A 1100 -12.34 23.21 -8.01
N PRO A 1101 -13.43 23.98 -8.10
CA PRO A 1101 -14.66 23.68 -7.38
C PRO A 1101 -15.12 22.29 -7.75
N SER A 1102 -15.43 21.50 -6.72
CA SER A 1102 -16.10 20.21 -6.91
C SER A 1102 -17.42 20.48 -7.65
N PRO A 1103 -17.79 19.66 -8.66
CA PRO A 1103 -19.10 19.79 -9.28
C PRO A 1103 -20.15 19.72 -8.17
N SER A 1104 -20.97 20.77 -8.07
CA SER A 1104 -22.10 20.82 -7.14
C SER A 1104 -23.09 19.69 -7.46
N PRO A 1105 -23.76 19.12 -6.44
CA PRO A 1105 -24.42 17.81 -6.47
C PRO A 1105 -25.43 17.61 -7.60
#